data_AF-A0A1G7VAD3-F1
#
_entry.id   AF-A0A1G7VAD3-F1
#
_cell.length_a   1.000
_cell.length_b   1.000
_cell.length_c   1.000
_cell.angle_alpha   90.00
_cell.angle_beta   90.00
_cell.angle_gamma   90.00
#
_symmetry.space_group_name_H-M   'P 1'
#
loop_
_entity.id
_entity.type
_entity.pdbx_description
1 polymer ?
#
loop_
_entity_poly.entity_id
_entity_poly.type
_entity_poly.pdbx_seq_one_letter_code
_entity_poly.pdbx_strand_id
1 'polypeptide(L)'
;MTEKHNEGLLEEKRFFFPPTEFSAKAIIQNPNIHELGADRATFWNEQGRRLDWFKPWNTVLEWNPPFAKWYVGGKLNAAYNCLDRHLAGPRRNKAALIFEGELGDRRVLTYQDLYREVSQFANVLKSLDVAKGDRVTIYMPLIPETVIAMLACARIGAVHCVVFGGFSAEALKDRIQNSLSKVVVTTDGSYRRGNSIPLKANVDLALPVTCINNCVESVIVVKRTGQPVDMLEGRDVWYHEVMKNASIVCPAEPMDAEDMLFILYTSGTTGKPKGVVHTVGGYMVGVSTTHEWVFDLKEEDVYWCTADVGWITGHSYLVYGPLSNGATILMYEGAPDFPEKDRYWKIIEDYRVTILYTAPTAIRTFMKWGESYPLGRDLSSLRLLGSVGEPINPEAWMWYNKFIGGEHCPIVDTWWQTETGMIMMTPVPGITPLKPGSCTIPFPGVHIEIVDHAGNPVPKGEGGYLVVREPWPAMLKTVYGDDKRYQDTYWSEIADVYFTGDEAKWDEDGYFWVIGRVDDVINVSGHRIGTAEVEGALVDHLSVAEAACVGRTHEVKGQAVFAFVSLKEGIEIYDGLIAELKAHVVQKIGALARPDDIFLTAELPKTRSGKIMRRLLKDIAEGRTIGDTTTLADAEVINFLKKNIDAQKVLDARNASLKFRRNKVSIPDTAVFNRCSDESYEGYSYTIWFATPAQDGSRHPNTHFYFFQWVERLKLVEQVALAITNIMVNNKAAVEAIFAYGTPDFSHAVINEGSITDDLSEEGQICFFGSED
;
A
#
# COMPACT_ATOMS: atom_id res chain seq x y z
N MET A 1 13.32 -14.69 37.58
CA MET A 1 12.04 -13.98 37.73
C MET A 1 11.63 -13.57 36.33
N THR A 2 10.72 -14.34 35.73
CA THR A 2 10.16 -14.15 34.40
C THR A 2 9.06 -13.09 34.50
N GLU A 3 9.33 -11.88 34.01
CA GLU A 3 8.31 -10.84 33.87
C GLU A 3 7.29 -11.30 32.83
N LYS A 4 6.03 -11.42 33.25
CA LYS A 4 4.88 -11.62 32.37
C LYS A 4 4.79 -10.41 31.43
N HIS A 5 4.98 -10.63 30.14
CA HIS A 5 4.55 -9.69 29.11
C HIS A 5 3.05 -9.90 28.85
N ASN A 6 2.37 -8.82 28.44
CA ASN A 6 0.98 -8.71 27.96
C ASN A 6 -0.04 -8.17 28.98
N GLU A 7 -0.05 -6.85 29.18
CA GLU A 7 -1.26 -6.10 29.54
C GLU A 7 -1.34 -4.84 28.68
N GLY A 8 -2.23 -4.87 27.69
CA GLY A 8 -2.48 -3.80 26.74
C GLY A 8 -3.43 -4.32 25.67
N LEU A 9 -4.68 -4.62 26.04
CA LEU A 9 -5.73 -4.98 25.10
C LEU A 9 -7.01 -4.24 25.49
N LEU A 10 -7.56 -3.46 24.57
CA LEU A 10 -9.01 -3.29 24.51
C LEU A 10 -9.59 -4.67 24.20
N GLU A 11 -10.09 -5.37 25.22
CA GLU A 11 -10.76 -6.65 25.03
C GLU A 11 -12.09 -6.45 24.28
N GLU A 12 -12.13 -6.84 23.01
CA GLU A 12 -13.38 -6.93 22.25
C GLU A 12 -14.11 -8.23 22.63
N LYS A 13 -15.22 -8.09 23.37
CA LYS A 13 -16.04 -9.21 23.86
C LYS A 13 -17.36 -9.39 23.13
N ARG A 14 -17.70 -8.49 22.19
CA ARG A 14 -18.96 -8.56 21.46
C ARG A 14 -18.91 -9.67 20.42
N PHE A 15 -19.96 -10.49 20.40
CA PHE A 15 -20.20 -11.50 19.39
C PHE A 15 -21.40 -11.10 18.54
N PHE A 16 -21.28 -11.26 17.23
CA PHE A 16 -22.34 -11.07 16.26
C PHE A 16 -22.58 -12.39 15.57
N PHE A 17 -23.68 -13.06 15.94
CA PHE A 17 -24.05 -14.33 15.34
C PHE A 17 -24.65 -14.10 13.95
N PRO A 18 -24.41 -15.01 13.00
CA PRO A 18 -25.04 -14.90 11.70
C PRO A 18 -26.56 -14.94 11.85
N PRO A 19 -27.33 -14.09 11.13
CA PRO A 19 -28.77 -14.08 11.23
C PRO A 19 -29.37 -15.47 10.94
N THR A 20 -30.41 -15.86 11.68
CA THR A 20 -31.02 -17.19 11.54
C THR A 20 -31.52 -17.45 10.11
N GLU A 21 -32.13 -16.45 9.48
CA GLU A 21 -32.63 -16.56 8.11
C GLU A 21 -31.50 -16.71 7.08
N PHE A 22 -30.35 -16.06 7.32
CA PHE A 22 -29.16 -16.20 6.49
C PHE A 22 -28.59 -17.61 6.63
N SER A 23 -28.38 -18.05 7.87
CA SER A 23 -27.80 -19.37 8.19
C SER A 23 -28.63 -20.53 7.60
N ALA A 24 -29.97 -20.41 7.66
CA ALA A 24 -30.89 -21.42 7.10
C ALA A 24 -30.82 -21.58 5.57
N LYS A 25 -30.25 -20.59 4.87
CA LYS A 25 -30.11 -20.57 3.40
C LYS A 25 -28.65 -20.61 2.94
N ALA A 26 -27.70 -20.61 3.87
CA ALA A 26 -26.27 -20.62 3.55
C ALA A 26 -25.88 -21.90 2.77
N ILE A 27 -24.91 -21.79 1.88
CA ILE A 27 -24.35 -22.93 1.11
C ILE A 27 -23.70 -23.93 2.07
N ILE A 28 -22.98 -23.40 3.06
CA ILE A 28 -22.33 -24.20 4.09
C ILE A 28 -23.15 -24.09 5.38
N GLN A 29 -23.78 -25.20 5.75
CA GLN A 29 -24.60 -25.34 6.96
C GLN A 29 -24.00 -26.31 7.97
N ASN A 30 -22.96 -27.05 7.58
CA ASN A 30 -22.32 -28.03 8.45
C ASN A 30 -21.39 -27.31 9.45
N PRO A 31 -21.71 -27.29 10.76
CA PRO A 31 -20.89 -26.61 11.76
C PRO A 31 -19.48 -27.21 11.90
N ASN A 32 -19.29 -28.46 11.46
CA ASN A 32 -18.01 -29.17 11.53
C ASN A 32 -17.16 -28.97 10.27
N ILE A 33 -17.45 -27.97 9.43
CA ILE A 33 -16.73 -27.77 8.15
C ILE A 33 -15.21 -27.61 8.33
N HIS A 34 -14.77 -27.01 9.44
CA HIS A 34 -13.35 -26.85 9.75
C HIS A 34 -12.68 -28.19 10.12
N GLU A 35 -13.40 -29.12 10.75
CA GLU A 35 -12.90 -30.47 11.04
C GLU A 35 -12.76 -31.30 9.75
N LEU A 36 -13.70 -31.14 8.81
CA LEU A 36 -13.61 -31.78 7.48
C LEU A 36 -12.40 -31.27 6.69
N GLY A 37 -11.99 -30.03 6.92
CA GLY A 37 -10.78 -29.45 6.34
C GLY A 37 -9.48 -29.96 6.94
N ALA A 38 -9.50 -30.77 8.01
CA ALA A 38 -8.29 -31.25 8.68
C ALA A 38 -7.49 -32.26 7.82
N ASP A 39 -8.16 -33.12 7.05
CA ASP A 39 -7.50 -33.86 5.98
C ASP A 39 -7.46 -32.99 4.72
N ARG A 40 -6.41 -32.17 4.65
CA ARG A 40 -6.16 -31.25 3.54
C ARG A 40 -6.19 -31.94 2.18
N ALA A 41 -5.55 -33.11 2.05
CA ALA A 41 -5.41 -33.78 0.77
C ALA A 41 -6.76 -34.26 0.25
N THR A 42 -7.56 -34.86 1.13
CA THR A 42 -8.93 -35.28 0.81
C THR A 42 -9.81 -34.06 0.51
N PHE A 43 -9.76 -33.03 1.35
CA PHE A 43 -10.55 -31.81 1.16
C PHE A 43 -10.29 -31.16 -0.20
N TRP A 44 -9.03 -30.88 -0.55
CA TRP A 44 -8.70 -30.24 -1.82
C TRP A 44 -8.88 -31.16 -3.03
N ASN A 45 -8.77 -32.48 -2.86
CA ASN A 45 -9.16 -33.43 -3.91
C ASN A 45 -10.65 -33.33 -4.26
N GLU A 46 -11.51 -33.15 -3.25
CA GLU A 46 -12.94 -32.93 -3.48
C GLU A 46 -13.20 -31.57 -4.12
N GLN A 47 -12.59 -30.51 -3.59
CA GLN A 47 -12.74 -29.16 -4.16
C GLN A 47 -12.23 -29.08 -5.60
N GLY A 48 -11.17 -29.82 -5.95
CA GLY A 48 -10.66 -29.88 -7.33
C GLY A 48 -11.70 -30.31 -8.37
N ARG A 49 -12.71 -31.10 -7.96
CA ARG A 49 -13.76 -31.63 -8.85
C ARG A 49 -14.83 -30.59 -9.22
N ARG A 50 -14.83 -29.41 -8.60
CA ARG A 50 -15.77 -28.32 -8.92
C ARG A 50 -15.47 -27.66 -10.27
N LEU A 51 -14.27 -27.88 -10.80
CA LEU A 51 -13.82 -27.35 -12.08
C LEU A 51 -13.92 -28.41 -13.18
N ASP A 52 -13.99 -27.94 -14.41
CA ASP A 52 -13.99 -28.77 -15.60
C ASP A 52 -12.53 -29.01 -16.01
N TRP A 53 -12.13 -30.28 -15.99
CA TRP A 53 -10.81 -30.75 -16.38
C TRP A 53 -10.90 -31.49 -17.71
N PHE A 54 -10.10 -31.09 -18.69
CA PHE A 54 -9.93 -31.85 -19.93
C PHE A 54 -9.26 -33.20 -19.69
N LYS A 55 -8.41 -33.26 -18.65
CA LYS A 55 -7.84 -34.48 -18.11
C LYS A 55 -7.76 -34.36 -16.58
N PRO A 56 -8.36 -35.28 -15.80
CA PRO A 56 -8.18 -35.31 -14.35
C PRO A 56 -6.72 -35.50 -13.95
N TRP A 57 -6.38 -35.05 -12.73
CA TRP A 57 -5.06 -35.21 -12.16
C TRP A 57 -4.79 -36.63 -11.65
N ASN A 58 -3.52 -36.98 -11.53
CA ASN A 58 -3.06 -38.25 -10.94
C ASN A 58 -2.71 -38.08 -9.46
N THR A 59 -2.11 -36.94 -9.10
CA THR A 59 -1.62 -36.63 -7.75
C THR A 59 -2.16 -35.28 -7.31
N VAL A 60 -2.78 -35.20 -6.14
CA VAL A 60 -3.37 -33.95 -5.62
C VAL A 60 -2.28 -32.97 -5.20
N LEU A 61 -1.25 -33.45 -4.50
CA LEU A 61 -0.15 -32.64 -3.98
C LEU A 61 1.17 -33.42 -4.08
N GLU A 62 2.18 -32.80 -4.69
CA GLU A 62 3.59 -33.15 -4.53
C GLU A 62 4.29 -31.99 -3.84
N TRP A 63 4.91 -32.24 -2.68
CA TRP A 63 5.54 -31.19 -1.89
C TRP A 63 6.98 -31.54 -1.53
N ASN A 64 7.90 -30.70 -1.97
CA ASN A 64 9.30 -30.71 -1.59
C ASN A 64 9.68 -29.27 -1.18
N PRO A 65 9.58 -28.90 0.12
CA PRO A 65 9.77 -27.55 0.60
C PRO A 65 11.02 -26.87 -0.01
N PRO A 66 10.89 -25.63 -0.50
CA PRO A 66 9.70 -24.77 -0.45
C PRO A 66 8.66 -25.04 -1.55
N PHE A 67 8.95 -25.91 -2.51
CA PHE A 67 8.18 -26.04 -3.75
C PHE A 67 7.02 -27.03 -3.63
N ALA A 68 5.81 -26.56 -3.92
CA ALA A 68 4.59 -27.39 -3.93
C ALA A 68 3.92 -27.37 -5.31
N LYS A 69 3.54 -28.55 -5.80
CA LYS A 69 2.77 -28.75 -7.04
C LYS A 69 1.41 -29.37 -6.70
N TRP A 70 0.36 -28.83 -7.29
CA TRP A 70 -1.01 -29.25 -7.06
C TRP A 70 -1.66 -29.79 -8.34
N TYR A 71 -2.46 -30.85 -8.20
CA TYR A 71 -3.20 -31.49 -9.30
C TYR A 71 -2.31 -31.95 -10.47
N VAL A 72 -1.18 -32.60 -10.13
CA VAL A 72 -0.16 -33.05 -11.08
C VAL A 72 -0.75 -34.03 -12.09
N GLY A 73 -0.46 -33.77 -13.37
CA GLY A 73 -0.97 -34.52 -14.51
C GLY A 73 -2.36 -34.10 -14.99
N GLY A 74 -3.03 -33.20 -14.25
CA GLY A 74 -4.31 -32.61 -14.62
C GLY A 74 -4.16 -31.54 -15.68
N LYS A 75 -5.12 -31.48 -16.61
CA LYS A 75 -5.20 -30.45 -17.65
C LYS A 75 -6.55 -29.75 -17.64
N LEU A 76 -6.52 -28.42 -17.70
CA LEU A 76 -7.69 -27.54 -17.69
C LEU A 76 -7.40 -26.24 -18.46
N ASN A 77 -8.37 -25.35 -18.53
CA ASN A 77 -8.14 -23.97 -18.97
C ASN A 77 -8.96 -23.02 -18.09
N ALA A 78 -8.34 -21.93 -17.61
CA ALA A 78 -8.99 -20.97 -16.72
C ALA A 78 -10.14 -20.22 -17.43
N ALA A 79 -9.94 -19.78 -18.68
CA ALA A 79 -10.98 -19.10 -19.45
C ALA A 79 -12.16 -20.03 -19.77
N TYR A 80 -11.89 -21.31 -20.06
CA TYR A 80 -12.95 -22.32 -20.25
C TYR A 80 -13.83 -22.44 -19.00
N ASN A 81 -13.20 -22.52 -17.82
CA ASN A 81 -13.91 -22.62 -16.55
C ASN A 81 -14.66 -21.33 -16.18
N CYS A 82 -14.20 -20.16 -16.64
CA CYS A 82 -14.89 -18.89 -16.44
C CYS A 82 -16.00 -18.59 -17.46
N LEU A 83 -16.03 -19.26 -18.62
CA LEU A 83 -16.90 -18.86 -19.74
C LEU A 83 -17.60 -20.08 -20.36
N ASP A 84 -16.84 -20.92 -21.07
CA ASP A 84 -17.36 -21.97 -21.96
C ASP A 84 -18.32 -22.93 -21.25
N ARG A 85 -17.97 -23.39 -20.04
CA ARG A 85 -18.80 -24.32 -19.27
C ARG A 85 -20.17 -23.75 -18.89
N HIS A 86 -20.31 -22.43 -18.86
CA HIS A 86 -21.57 -21.75 -18.55
C HIS A 86 -22.47 -21.55 -19.78
N LEU A 87 -21.98 -21.83 -20.99
CA LEU A 87 -22.73 -21.58 -22.24
C LEU A 87 -23.71 -22.69 -22.60
N ALA A 88 -23.57 -23.89 -22.02
CA ALA A 88 -24.43 -25.04 -22.32
C ALA A 88 -25.84 -24.92 -21.70
N GLY A 89 -26.03 -24.02 -20.73
CA GLY A 89 -27.25 -23.89 -19.95
C GLY A 89 -27.82 -22.47 -19.92
N PRO A 90 -28.72 -22.17 -18.96
CA PRO A 90 -29.39 -20.87 -18.88
C PRO A 90 -28.43 -19.70 -18.62
N ARG A 91 -27.27 -19.96 -17.99
CA ARG A 91 -26.23 -18.95 -17.76
C ARG A 91 -25.68 -18.33 -19.03
N ARG A 92 -25.85 -18.97 -20.19
CA ARG A 92 -25.47 -18.42 -21.51
C ARG A 92 -25.92 -16.97 -21.72
N ASN A 93 -27.17 -16.65 -21.34
CA ASN A 93 -27.75 -15.31 -21.48
C ASN A 93 -27.81 -14.53 -20.15
N LYS A 94 -27.27 -15.09 -19.06
CA LYS A 94 -27.10 -14.38 -17.78
C LYS A 94 -26.03 -13.32 -17.97
N ALA A 95 -26.21 -12.16 -17.33
CA ALA A 95 -25.16 -11.15 -17.24
C ALA A 95 -23.92 -11.76 -16.56
N ALA A 96 -22.81 -11.81 -17.28
CA ALA A 96 -21.52 -12.14 -16.70
C ALA A 96 -20.94 -10.90 -16.04
N LEU A 97 -20.92 -9.78 -16.77
CA LEU A 97 -20.28 -8.53 -16.38
C LEU A 97 -21.23 -7.35 -16.63
N ILE A 98 -21.52 -6.60 -15.57
CA ILE A 98 -22.18 -5.30 -15.59
C ILE A 98 -21.11 -4.24 -15.38
N PHE A 99 -20.97 -3.33 -16.33
CA PHE A 99 -20.00 -2.25 -16.30
C PHE A 99 -20.70 -0.90 -16.16
N GLU A 100 -20.18 -0.09 -15.24
CA GLU A 100 -20.45 1.34 -15.18
C GLU A 100 -19.14 2.14 -15.26
N GLY A 101 -19.04 2.98 -16.28
CA GLY A 101 -17.96 3.94 -16.46
C GLY A 101 -18.12 5.14 -15.52
N GLU A 102 -17.03 5.87 -15.32
CA GLU A 102 -17.04 7.00 -14.38
C GLU A 102 -17.97 8.14 -14.85
N LEU A 103 -18.06 8.36 -16.17
CA LEU A 103 -18.94 9.36 -16.77
C LEU A 103 -20.39 8.87 -16.96
N GLY A 104 -20.71 7.66 -16.48
CA GLY A 104 -22.06 7.09 -16.50
C GLY A 104 -22.39 6.24 -17.72
N ASP A 105 -21.42 5.97 -18.62
CA ASP A 105 -21.61 4.98 -19.68
C ASP A 105 -21.76 3.58 -19.07
N ARG A 106 -22.63 2.76 -19.67
CA ARG A 106 -23.02 1.45 -19.12
C ARG A 106 -22.94 0.37 -20.19
N ARG A 107 -22.52 -0.82 -19.79
CA ARG A 107 -22.49 -1.99 -20.67
C ARG A 107 -22.80 -3.25 -19.87
N VAL A 108 -23.61 -4.14 -20.44
CA VAL A 108 -23.83 -5.47 -19.89
C VAL A 108 -23.36 -6.48 -20.91
N LEU A 109 -22.49 -7.38 -20.46
CA LEU A 109 -22.03 -8.53 -21.24
C LEU A 109 -22.62 -9.79 -20.63
N THR A 110 -23.40 -10.53 -21.41
CA THR A 110 -23.79 -11.89 -21.01
C THR A 110 -22.59 -12.83 -21.05
N TYR A 111 -22.69 -14.03 -20.48
CA TYR A 111 -21.64 -15.05 -20.63
C TYR A 111 -21.33 -15.34 -22.11
N GLN A 112 -22.35 -15.36 -22.99
CA GLN A 112 -22.16 -15.52 -24.42
C GLN A 112 -21.43 -14.32 -25.05
N ASP A 113 -21.75 -13.09 -24.67
CA ASP A 113 -21.10 -11.91 -25.23
C ASP A 113 -19.64 -11.84 -24.78
N LEU A 114 -19.38 -12.06 -23.48
CA LEU A 114 -18.03 -12.08 -22.93
C LEU A 114 -17.19 -13.20 -23.57
N TYR A 115 -17.75 -14.40 -23.76
CA TYR A 115 -17.10 -15.49 -24.49
C TYR A 115 -16.68 -15.10 -25.91
N ARG A 116 -17.56 -14.40 -26.66
CA ARG A 116 -17.27 -13.97 -28.03
C ARG A 116 -16.12 -12.98 -28.03
N GLU A 117 -16.16 -11.97 -27.17
CA GLU A 117 -15.10 -10.94 -27.12
C GLU A 117 -13.77 -11.52 -26.67
N VAL A 118 -13.76 -12.40 -25.67
CA VAL A 118 -12.57 -13.14 -25.25
C VAL A 118 -12.02 -14.01 -26.38
N SER A 119 -12.87 -14.70 -27.13
CA SER A 119 -12.45 -15.53 -28.27
C SER A 119 -11.87 -14.69 -29.41
N GLN A 120 -12.47 -13.54 -29.71
CA GLN A 120 -11.94 -12.60 -30.69
C GLN A 120 -10.58 -12.08 -30.27
N PHE A 121 -10.47 -11.58 -29.03
CA PHE A 121 -9.22 -11.00 -28.56
C PHE A 121 -8.10 -12.05 -28.42
N ALA A 122 -8.44 -13.28 -28.04
CA ALA A 122 -7.51 -14.42 -28.08
C ALA A 122 -6.96 -14.66 -29.50
N ASN A 123 -7.81 -14.59 -30.53
CA ASN A 123 -7.37 -14.71 -31.92
C ASN A 123 -6.56 -13.50 -32.39
N VAL A 124 -6.84 -12.29 -31.89
CA VAL A 124 -6.00 -11.11 -32.12
C VAL A 124 -4.60 -11.35 -31.56
N LEU A 125 -4.47 -11.78 -30.30
CA LEU A 125 -3.17 -12.08 -29.70
C LEU A 125 -2.40 -13.15 -30.50
N LYS A 126 -3.07 -14.23 -30.94
CA LYS A 126 -2.46 -15.24 -31.80
C LYS A 126 -2.00 -14.69 -33.15
N SER A 127 -2.71 -13.70 -33.71
CA SER A 127 -2.30 -13.04 -34.97
C SER A 127 -1.08 -12.13 -34.81
N LEU A 128 -0.73 -11.78 -33.57
CA LEU A 128 0.50 -11.07 -33.18
C LEU A 128 1.56 -12.06 -32.64
N ASP A 129 1.47 -13.32 -33.09
CA ASP A 129 2.37 -14.42 -32.73
C ASP A 129 2.49 -14.71 -31.22
N VAL A 130 1.51 -14.32 -30.39
CA VAL A 130 1.51 -14.68 -28.97
C VAL A 130 1.22 -16.17 -28.83
N ALA A 131 2.16 -16.91 -28.25
CA ALA A 131 2.08 -18.34 -28.02
C ALA A 131 1.93 -18.68 -26.52
N LYS A 132 1.67 -19.96 -26.24
CA LYS A 132 1.67 -20.49 -24.87
C LYS A 132 2.99 -20.15 -24.16
N GLY A 133 2.90 -19.56 -22.98
CA GLY A 133 4.03 -19.14 -22.16
C GLY A 133 4.53 -17.71 -22.42
N ASP A 134 4.11 -17.05 -23.51
CA ASP A 134 4.47 -15.66 -23.78
C ASP A 134 3.82 -14.71 -22.76
N ARG A 135 4.52 -13.63 -22.41
CA ARG A 135 4.02 -12.64 -21.44
C ARG A 135 3.33 -11.49 -22.15
N VAL A 136 2.15 -11.12 -21.67
CA VAL A 136 1.37 -9.98 -22.16
C VAL A 136 1.17 -9.01 -21.00
N THR A 137 1.74 -7.81 -21.08
CA THR A 137 1.52 -6.76 -20.09
C THR A 137 0.17 -6.10 -20.33
N ILE A 138 -0.65 -5.97 -19.29
CA ILE A 138 -1.96 -5.30 -19.34
C ILE A 138 -1.88 -4.05 -18.47
N TYR A 139 -1.82 -2.88 -19.08
CA TYR A 139 -1.75 -1.57 -18.43
C TYR A 139 -3.03 -0.78 -18.72
N MET A 140 -4.11 -1.17 -18.05
CA MET A 140 -5.47 -0.75 -18.38
C MET A 140 -6.20 -0.20 -17.15
N PRO A 141 -7.22 0.66 -17.32
CA PRO A 141 -8.17 0.97 -16.25
C PRO A 141 -9.15 -0.18 -16.03
N LEU A 142 -10.06 -0.02 -15.06
CA LEU A 142 -11.05 -1.04 -14.73
C LEU A 142 -12.25 -1.00 -15.70
N ILE A 143 -12.04 -1.50 -16.92
CA ILE A 143 -13.02 -1.56 -18.03
C ILE A 143 -13.19 -2.99 -18.58
N PRO A 144 -14.26 -3.32 -19.33
CA PRO A 144 -14.54 -4.69 -19.77
C PRO A 144 -13.40 -5.32 -20.58
N GLU A 145 -12.75 -4.51 -21.41
CA GLU A 145 -11.60 -4.90 -22.22
C GLU A 145 -10.44 -5.44 -21.39
N THR A 146 -10.30 -5.00 -20.14
CA THR A 146 -9.28 -5.48 -19.20
C THR A 146 -9.53 -6.92 -18.78
N VAL A 147 -10.79 -7.25 -18.44
CA VAL A 147 -11.21 -8.63 -18.13
C VAL A 147 -11.10 -9.51 -19.37
N ILE A 148 -11.48 -8.98 -20.53
CA ILE A 148 -11.34 -9.67 -21.82
C ILE A 148 -9.87 -9.99 -22.11
N ALA A 149 -8.95 -9.06 -21.88
CA ALA A 149 -7.52 -9.26 -22.08
C ALA A 149 -6.94 -10.34 -21.16
N MET A 150 -7.29 -10.33 -19.87
CA MET A 150 -6.85 -11.35 -18.91
C MET A 150 -7.32 -12.75 -19.31
N LEU A 151 -8.61 -12.89 -19.66
CA LEU A 151 -9.19 -14.18 -20.05
C LEU A 151 -8.70 -14.64 -21.43
N ALA A 152 -8.46 -13.74 -22.37
CA ALA A 152 -7.89 -14.07 -23.68
C ALA A 152 -6.47 -14.63 -23.57
N CYS A 153 -5.64 -14.04 -22.70
CA CYS A 153 -4.31 -14.57 -22.40
C CYS A 153 -4.42 -15.99 -21.82
N ALA A 154 -5.25 -16.15 -20.78
CA ALA A 154 -5.48 -17.45 -20.15
C ALA A 154 -6.06 -18.50 -21.12
N ARG A 155 -6.86 -18.08 -22.10
CA ARG A 155 -7.46 -18.97 -23.11
C ARG A 155 -6.42 -19.61 -24.03
N ILE A 156 -5.39 -18.86 -24.41
CA ILE A 156 -4.33 -19.33 -25.33
C ILE A 156 -3.06 -19.80 -24.61
N GLY A 157 -3.08 -19.77 -23.27
CA GLY A 157 -1.94 -20.15 -22.45
C GLY A 157 -0.84 -19.09 -22.34
N ALA A 158 -1.13 -17.85 -22.73
CA ALA A 158 -0.24 -16.72 -22.48
C ALA A 158 -0.33 -16.28 -21.01
N VAL A 159 0.78 -15.76 -20.49
CA VAL A 159 0.94 -15.34 -19.09
C VAL A 159 0.69 -13.83 -19.02
N HIS A 160 -0.47 -13.42 -18.55
CA HIS A 160 -0.73 -11.99 -18.41
C HIS A 160 0.03 -11.40 -17.22
N CYS A 161 0.43 -10.14 -17.37
CA CYS A 161 1.13 -9.34 -16.37
C CYS A 161 0.36 -8.03 -16.18
N VAL A 162 -0.65 -8.03 -15.31
CA VAL A 162 -1.43 -6.80 -15.06
C VAL A 162 -0.58 -5.81 -14.28
N VAL A 163 -0.54 -4.58 -14.77
CA VAL A 163 0.10 -3.44 -14.14
C VAL A 163 -0.96 -2.40 -13.88
N PHE A 164 -1.07 -1.97 -12.62
CA PHE A 164 -2.03 -0.98 -12.22
C PHE A 164 -1.87 0.31 -13.05
N GLY A 165 -2.95 0.76 -13.70
CA GLY A 165 -2.96 1.92 -14.61
C GLY A 165 -2.53 3.26 -13.98
N GLY A 166 -2.35 3.29 -12.66
CA GLY A 166 -1.81 4.44 -11.95
C GLY A 166 -0.30 4.50 -11.75
N PHE A 167 0.45 3.49 -12.18
CA PHE A 167 1.90 3.50 -12.07
C PHE A 167 2.58 4.45 -13.05
N SER A 168 3.82 4.84 -12.75
CA SER A 168 4.63 5.66 -13.64
C SER A 168 5.16 4.85 -14.83
N ALA A 169 5.60 5.55 -15.86
CA ALA A 169 6.30 4.94 -16.99
C ALA A 169 7.53 4.12 -16.57
N GLU A 170 8.30 4.58 -15.57
CA GLU A 170 9.47 3.83 -15.07
C GLU A 170 9.05 2.54 -14.36
N ALA A 171 8.03 2.61 -13.50
CA ALA A 171 7.50 1.42 -12.83
C ALA A 171 6.89 0.41 -13.82
N LEU A 172 6.29 0.89 -14.90
CA LEU A 172 5.79 0.07 -16.00
C LEU A 172 6.96 -0.59 -16.77
N LYS A 173 7.97 0.18 -17.15
CA LYS A 173 9.18 -0.28 -17.84
C LYS A 173 9.87 -1.41 -17.09
N ASP A 174 10.10 -1.25 -15.79
CA ASP A 174 10.75 -2.29 -14.97
C ASP A 174 10.01 -3.63 -15.02
N ARG A 175 8.67 -3.59 -15.03
CA ARG A 175 7.81 -4.79 -15.07
C ARG A 175 7.78 -5.43 -16.45
N ILE A 176 7.74 -4.61 -17.51
CA ILE A 176 7.83 -5.07 -18.90
C ILE A 176 9.18 -5.77 -19.13
N GLN A 177 10.28 -5.15 -18.68
CA GLN A 177 11.62 -5.70 -18.82
C GLN A 177 11.80 -6.97 -17.99
N ASN A 178 11.30 -7.02 -16.76
CA ASN A 178 11.42 -8.22 -15.94
C ASN A 178 10.56 -9.38 -16.47
N SER A 179 9.34 -9.12 -16.93
CA SER A 179 8.45 -10.16 -17.47
C SER A 179 8.86 -10.63 -18.86
N LEU A 180 9.72 -9.86 -19.56
CA LEU A 180 10.03 -10.07 -20.97
C LEU A 180 8.73 -10.12 -21.80
N SER A 181 7.87 -9.12 -21.59
CA SER A 181 6.57 -9.04 -22.25
C SER A 181 6.72 -8.82 -23.75
N LYS A 182 5.97 -9.61 -24.53
CA LYS A 182 5.93 -9.54 -26.00
C LYS A 182 4.93 -8.49 -26.49
N VAL A 183 3.80 -8.37 -25.80
CA VAL A 183 2.71 -7.44 -26.14
C VAL A 183 2.33 -6.60 -24.93
N VAL A 184 1.97 -5.34 -25.16
CA VAL A 184 1.35 -4.45 -24.17
C VAL A 184 -0.08 -4.13 -24.61
N VAL A 185 -1.04 -4.26 -23.70
CA VAL A 185 -2.43 -3.81 -23.91
C VAL A 185 -2.67 -2.60 -23.02
N THR A 186 -3.10 -1.48 -23.60
CA THR A 186 -3.33 -0.19 -22.91
C THR A 186 -4.55 0.53 -23.46
N THR A 187 -4.98 1.62 -22.82
CA THR A 187 -5.94 2.57 -23.39
C THR A 187 -5.24 3.84 -23.88
N ASP A 188 -5.96 4.65 -24.67
CA ASP A 188 -5.61 6.04 -24.95
C ASP A 188 -5.50 6.87 -23.65
N GLY A 189 -6.47 6.70 -22.74
CA GLY A 189 -6.46 7.23 -21.38
C GLY A 189 -7.49 6.55 -20.47
N SER A 190 -7.63 7.04 -19.24
CA SER A 190 -8.62 6.54 -18.27
C SER A 190 -9.31 7.70 -17.55
N TYR A 191 -10.55 7.50 -17.13
CA TYR A 191 -11.24 8.49 -16.29
C TYR A 191 -10.92 8.30 -14.80
N ARG A 192 -10.64 9.40 -14.10
CA ARG A 192 -10.61 9.46 -12.65
C ARG A 192 -11.07 10.82 -12.14
N ARG A 193 -12.10 10.84 -11.28
CA ARG A 193 -12.77 12.05 -10.78
C ARG A 193 -13.15 13.02 -11.90
N GLY A 194 -13.60 12.47 -13.04
CA GLY A 194 -13.96 13.23 -14.23
C GLY A 194 -12.77 13.73 -15.06
N ASN A 195 -11.53 13.53 -14.61
CA ASN A 195 -10.33 13.89 -15.35
C ASN A 195 -9.82 12.72 -16.19
N SER A 196 -9.19 13.01 -17.34
CA SER A 196 -8.51 12.01 -18.15
C SER A 196 -7.06 11.85 -17.71
N ILE A 197 -6.60 10.60 -17.55
CA ILE A 197 -5.20 10.23 -17.28
C ILE A 197 -4.61 9.61 -18.54
N PRO A 198 -3.43 10.06 -19.03
CA PRO A 198 -2.88 9.62 -20.32
C PRO A 198 -2.07 8.31 -20.21
N LEU A 199 -2.73 7.16 -20.37
CA LEU A 199 -2.07 5.85 -20.26
C LEU A 199 -1.16 5.54 -21.45
N LYS A 200 -1.59 5.81 -22.69
CA LYS A 200 -0.74 5.57 -23.88
C LYS A 200 0.57 6.34 -23.85
N ALA A 201 0.54 7.60 -23.41
CA ALA A 201 1.76 8.40 -23.25
C ALA A 201 2.75 7.76 -22.25
N ASN A 202 2.24 7.20 -21.15
CA ASN A 202 3.09 6.47 -20.19
C ASN A 202 3.71 5.21 -20.80
N VAL A 203 2.99 4.50 -21.67
CA VAL A 203 3.51 3.34 -22.41
C VAL A 203 4.61 3.77 -23.37
N ASP A 204 4.45 4.88 -24.09
CA ASP A 204 5.48 5.38 -25.02
C ASP A 204 6.76 5.80 -24.29
N LEU A 205 6.62 6.42 -23.12
CA LEU A 205 7.77 6.72 -22.24
C LEU A 205 8.44 5.46 -21.68
N ALA A 206 7.67 4.40 -21.42
CA ALA A 206 8.19 3.14 -20.90
C ALA A 206 8.90 2.28 -21.96
N LEU A 207 8.61 2.50 -23.26
CA LEU A 207 9.10 1.72 -24.39
C LEU A 207 10.04 2.51 -25.32
N PRO A 208 11.25 2.93 -24.88
CA PRO A 208 12.16 3.66 -25.75
C PRO A 208 12.63 2.82 -26.95
N VAL A 209 12.93 3.51 -28.06
CA VAL A 209 13.21 2.99 -29.42
C VAL A 209 14.37 1.96 -29.49
N THR A 210 15.22 1.89 -28.48
CA THR A 210 16.37 0.96 -28.44
C THR A 210 16.24 0.01 -27.24
N CYS A 211 15.63 -1.14 -27.47
CA CYS A 211 15.69 -2.26 -26.53
C CYS A 211 16.91 -3.11 -26.91
N ILE A 212 17.91 -3.15 -26.02
CA ILE A 212 19.17 -3.86 -26.26
C ILE A 212 18.95 -5.38 -26.30
N ASN A 213 17.85 -5.90 -25.74
CA ASN A 213 17.34 -7.27 -25.90
C ASN A 213 15.83 -7.29 -25.51
N ASN A 214 14.99 -8.10 -26.18
CA ASN A 214 13.55 -8.31 -25.90
C ASN A 214 12.67 -7.04 -25.92
N CYS A 215 12.39 -6.54 -27.12
CA CYS A 215 11.42 -5.47 -27.35
C CYS A 215 9.97 -5.99 -27.27
N VAL A 216 9.08 -5.19 -26.72
CA VAL A 216 7.63 -5.31 -26.98
C VAL A 216 7.43 -5.17 -28.48
N GLU A 217 6.84 -6.19 -29.10
CA GLU A 217 6.63 -6.28 -30.54
C GLU A 217 5.35 -5.56 -30.97
N SER A 218 4.35 -5.48 -30.09
CA SER A 218 3.08 -4.82 -30.39
C SER A 218 2.45 -4.17 -29.18
N VAL A 219 1.78 -3.03 -29.40
CA VAL A 219 0.96 -2.33 -28.40
C VAL A 219 -0.47 -2.26 -28.93
N ILE A 220 -1.40 -2.86 -28.19
CA ILE A 220 -2.83 -2.79 -28.51
C ILE A 220 -3.46 -1.67 -27.69
N VAL A 221 -4.08 -0.70 -28.34
CA VAL A 221 -4.65 0.49 -27.71
C VAL A 221 -6.17 0.48 -27.80
N VAL A 222 -6.85 0.52 -26.65
CA VAL A 222 -8.30 0.70 -26.55
C VAL A 222 -8.61 2.19 -26.55
N LYS A 223 -9.56 2.61 -27.38
CA LYS A 223 -10.04 4.00 -27.43
C LYS A 223 -11.11 4.22 -26.35
N ARG A 224 -10.69 4.60 -25.14
CA ARG A 224 -11.56 4.79 -23.96
C ARG A 224 -12.01 6.24 -23.80
N THR A 225 -11.10 7.20 -23.87
CA THR A 225 -11.40 8.63 -23.65
C THR A 225 -11.55 9.41 -24.95
N GLY A 226 -11.02 8.89 -26.05
CA GLY A 226 -11.03 9.54 -27.35
C GLY A 226 -10.02 10.69 -27.48
N GLN A 227 -9.14 10.86 -26.49
CA GLN A 227 -8.11 11.89 -26.54
C GLN A 227 -7.09 11.59 -27.66
N PRO A 228 -6.49 12.63 -28.28
CA PRO A 228 -5.40 12.42 -29.23
C PRO A 228 -4.22 11.69 -28.55
N VAL A 229 -3.71 10.65 -29.20
CA VAL A 229 -2.53 9.90 -28.78
C VAL A 229 -1.67 9.57 -29.99
N ASP A 230 -0.35 9.52 -29.78
CA ASP A 230 0.58 9.09 -30.82
C ASP A 230 0.47 7.57 -31.00
N MET A 231 0.39 7.11 -32.24
CA MET A 231 0.35 5.70 -32.62
C MET A 231 1.55 5.41 -33.52
N LEU A 232 2.49 4.61 -33.04
CA LEU A 232 3.70 4.24 -33.79
C LEU A 232 3.38 3.18 -34.84
N GLU A 233 3.55 3.53 -36.12
CA GLU A 233 3.35 2.61 -37.23
C GLU A 233 4.22 1.34 -37.09
N GLY A 234 3.63 0.17 -37.34
CA GLY A 234 4.29 -1.13 -37.22
C GLY A 234 4.35 -1.71 -35.80
N ARG A 235 4.06 -0.93 -34.75
CA ARG A 235 4.00 -1.40 -33.35
C ARG A 235 2.60 -1.26 -32.75
N ASP A 236 1.95 -0.11 -32.95
CA ASP A 236 0.71 0.24 -32.26
C ASP A 236 -0.51 -0.06 -33.14
N VAL A 237 -1.52 -0.71 -32.57
CA VAL A 237 -2.78 -1.04 -33.26
C VAL A 237 -3.99 -0.70 -32.40
N TRP A 238 -5.07 -0.25 -33.03
CA TRP A 238 -6.32 0.02 -32.33
C TRP A 238 -7.10 -1.28 -32.05
N TYR A 239 -7.46 -1.50 -30.79
CA TYR A 239 -8.25 -2.66 -30.34
C TYR A 239 -9.52 -2.86 -31.17
N HIS A 240 -10.31 -1.79 -31.33
CA HIS A 240 -11.59 -1.86 -32.05
C HIS A 240 -11.44 -2.10 -33.55
N GLU A 241 -10.25 -1.94 -34.13
CA GLU A 241 -9.98 -2.26 -35.54
C GLU A 241 -9.60 -3.73 -35.70
N VAL A 242 -8.68 -4.22 -34.86
CA VAL A 242 -8.24 -5.63 -34.90
C VAL A 242 -9.35 -6.60 -34.47
N MET A 243 -10.23 -6.18 -33.56
CA MET A 243 -11.37 -6.99 -33.11
C MET A 243 -12.43 -7.23 -34.20
N LYS A 244 -12.62 -6.29 -35.14
CA LYS A 244 -13.66 -6.40 -36.20
C LYS A 244 -13.46 -7.61 -37.10
N ASN A 245 -12.20 -7.96 -37.38
CA ASN A 245 -11.85 -9.01 -38.32
C ASN A 245 -11.52 -10.35 -37.62
N ALA A 246 -11.44 -10.35 -36.28
CA ALA A 246 -11.08 -11.54 -35.52
C ALA A 246 -12.26 -12.52 -35.43
N SER A 247 -11.95 -13.81 -35.58
CA SER A 247 -12.93 -14.89 -35.42
C SER A 247 -13.49 -14.91 -33.99
N ILE A 248 -14.81 -15.06 -33.86
CA ILE A 248 -15.52 -15.21 -32.58
C ILE A 248 -15.36 -16.61 -31.95
N VAL A 249 -14.61 -17.51 -32.61
CA VAL A 249 -14.33 -18.85 -32.11
C VAL A 249 -12.82 -19.01 -31.96
N CYS A 250 -12.38 -19.27 -30.73
CA CYS A 250 -11.02 -19.64 -30.40
C CYS A 250 -11.09 -20.85 -29.46
N PRO A 251 -10.61 -22.05 -29.82
CA PRO A 251 -10.56 -23.16 -28.87
C PRO A 251 -9.68 -22.83 -27.65
N ALA A 252 -10.10 -23.26 -26.45
CA ALA A 252 -9.31 -23.09 -25.25
C ALA A 252 -8.12 -24.07 -25.24
N GLU A 253 -6.90 -23.56 -25.04
CA GLU A 253 -5.68 -24.37 -25.01
C GLU A 253 -5.65 -25.25 -23.74
N PRO A 254 -5.46 -26.57 -23.84
CA PRO A 254 -5.26 -27.43 -22.67
C PRO A 254 -3.96 -27.09 -21.93
N MET A 255 -4.10 -26.47 -20.75
CA MET A 255 -2.98 -26.11 -19.88
C MET A 255 -2.76 -27.20 -18.83
N ASP A 256 -1.51 -27.51 -18.53
CA ASP A 256 -1.16 -28.31 -17.37
C ASP A 256 -1.46 -27.50 -16.08
N ALA A 257 -1.86 -28.18 -15.00
CA ALA A 257 -2.23 -27.52 -13.73
C ALA A 257 -1.13 -26.58 -13.19
N GLU A 258 0.12 -26.87 -13.51
CA GLU A 258 1.31 -26.14 -13.05
C GLU A 258 1.89 -25.19 -14.13
N ASP A 259 1.20 -25.00 -15.26
CA ASP A 259 1.56 -23.92 -16.20
C ASP A 259 1.29 -22.55 -15.56
N MET A 260 2.12 -21.56 -15.87
CA MET A 260 1.93 -20.18 -15.40
C MET A 260 0.62 -19.60 -15.94
N LEU A 261 -0.20 -19.06 -15.05
CA LEU A 261 -1.41 -18.33 -15.41
C LEU A 261 -1.11 -16.84 -15.54
N PHE A 262 -0.43 -16.26 -14.54
CA PHE A 262 -0.07 -14.85 -14.51
C PHE A 262 1.14 -14.56 -13.63
N ILE A 263 1.73 -13.37 -13.85
CA ILE A 263 2.74 -12.77 -12.98
C ILE A 263 2.16 -11.48 -12.43
N LEU A 264 2.12 -11.34 -11.10
CA LEU A 264 1.68 -10.11 -10.45
C LEU A 264 2.81 -9.47 -9.64
N TYR A 265 3.15 -8.24 -9.98
CA TYR A 265 4.29 -7.56 -9.37
C TYR A 265 3.95 -6.90 -8.04
N THR A 266 4.62 -7.32 -6.97
CA THR A 266 4.54 -6.71 -5.64
C THR A 266 5.78 -5.89 -5.32
N SER A 267 5.66 -4.95 -4.38
CA SER A 267 6.81 -4.19 -3.89
C SER A 267 7.74 -5.10 -3.06
N GLY A 268 9.03 -5.08 -3.39
CA GLY A 268 10.07 -5.76 -2.62
C GLY A 268 10.71 -4.84 -1.58
N THR A 269 11.19 -5.40 -0.47
CA THR A 269 12.00 -4.69 0.54
C THR A 269 13.30 -4.12 -0.05
N THR A 270 13.82 -4.77 -1.10
CA THR A 270 15.06 -4.41 -1.81
C THR A 270 14.86 -3.41 -2.97
N GLY A 271 13.65 -2.86 -3.15
CA GLY A 271 13.35 -1.84 -4.17
C GLY A 271 13.01 -2.37 -5.57
N LYS A 272 13.54 -3.53 -6.00
CA LYS A 272 13.13 -4.17 -7.26
C LYS A 272 11.78 -4.88 -7.11
N PRO A 273 10.83 -4.73 -8.06
CA PRO A 273 9.56 -5.46 -8.03
C PRO A 273 9.76 -6.97 -7.92
N LYS A 274 8.85 -7.66 -7.21
CA LYS A 274 8.79 -9.12 -7.11
C LYS A 274 7.67 -9.64 -8.01
N GLY A 275 7.99 -10.35 -9.09
CA GLY A 275 6.98 -10.97 -9.94
C GLY A 275 6.44 -12.24 -9.31
N VAL A 276 5.34 -12.17 -8.56
CA VAL A 276 4.72 -13.35 -7.93
C VAL A 276 4.06 -14.20 -9.02
N VAL A 277 4.41 -15.49 -9.08
CA VAL A 277 3.89 -16.44 -10.08
C VAL A 277 2.77 -17.30 -9.50
N HIS A 278 1.63 -17.33 -10.18
CA HIS A 278 0.52 -18.25 -9.91
C HIS A 278 0.28 -19.17 -11.11
N THR A 279 -0.10 -20.43 -10.86
CA THR A 279 -0.36 -21.44 -11.90
C THR A 279 -1.84 -21.77 -12.04
N VAL A 280 -2.22 -22.42 -13.14
CA VAL A 280 -3.63 -22.58 -13.52
C VAL A 280 -4.46 -23.38 -12.51
N GLY A 281 -4.06 -24.62 -12.21
CA GLY A 281 -4.92 -25.58 -11.49
C GLY A 281 -5.15 -25.18 -10.04
N GLY A 282 -4.06 -25.08 -9.28
CA GLY A 282 -4.08 -24.73 -7.86
C GLY A 282 -4.80 -23.41 -7.58
N TYR A 283 -4.45 -22.36 -8.34
CA TYR A 283 -5.08 -21.05 -8.22
C TYR A 283 -6.58 -21.09 -8.49
N MET A 284 -7.01 -21.67 -9.63
CA MET A 284 -8.42 -21.73 -9.99
C MET A 284 -9.26 -22.51 -8.97
N VAL A 285 -8.76 -23.63 -8.45
CA VAL A 285 -9.49 -24.40 -7.42
C VAL A 285 -9.62 -23.57 -6.14
N GLY A 286 -8.53 -22.95 -5.69
CA GLY A 286 -8.54 -22.11 -4.49
C GLY A 286 -9.54 -20.98 -4.59
N VAL A 287 -9.42 -20.13 -5.61
CA VAL A 287 -10.27 -18.92 -5.75
C VAL A 287 -11.72 -19.24 -6.09
N SER A 288 -12.00 -20.32 -6.83
CA SER A 288 -13.37 -20.77 -7.09
C SER A 288 -14.04 -21.23 -5.78
N THR A 289 -13.31 -21.97 -4.94
CA THR A 289 -13.81 -22.47 -3.66
C THR A 289 -14.06 -21.36 -2.66
N THR A 290 -13.05 -20.54 -2.39
CA THR A 290 -13.16 -19.46 -1.41
C THR A 290 -14.19 -18.43 -1.84
N HIS A 291 -14.29 -18.10 -3.13
CA HIS A 291 -15.31 -17.17 -3.59
C HIS A 291 -16.74 -17.67 -3.31
N GLU A 292 -17.07 -18.91 -3.67
CA GLU A 292 -18.41 -19.43 -3.44
C GLU A 292 -18.75 -19.51 -1.95
N TRP A 293 -17.84 -20.02 -1.13
CA TRP A 293 -18.12 -20.33 0.27
C TRP A 293 -18.10 -19.09 1.15
N VAL A 294 -17.13 -18.19 0.97
CA VAL A 294 -16.95 -17.00 1.81
C VAL A 294 -18.00 -15.95 1.50
N PHE A 295 -18.42 -15.83 0.24
CA PHE A 295 -19.48 -14.89 -0.16
C PHE A 295 -20.87 -15.55 -0.26
N ASP A 296 -20.98 -16.82 0.11
CA ASP A 296 -22.23 -17.59 0.12
C ASP A 296 -23.00 -17.46 -1.22
N LEU A 297 -22.29 -17.55 -2.35
CA LEU A 297 -22.78 -17.12 -3.67
C LEU A 297 -24.05 -17.86 -4.13
N LYS A 298 -25.13 -17.11 -4.36
CA LYS A 298 -26.39 -17.56 -4.95
C LYS A 298 -26.43 -17.29 -6.45
N GLU A 299 -27.31 -17.99 -7.16
CA GLU A 299 -27.44 -17.86 -8.62
C GLU A 299 -27.92 -16.46 -9.01
N GLU A 300 -28.78 -15.86 -8.19
CA GLU A 300 -29.40 -14.55 -8.37
C GLU A 300 -28.53 -13.36 -7.93
N ASP A 301 -27.34 -13.61 -7.36
CA ASP A 301 -26.53 -12.53 -6.82
C ASP A 301 -25.96 -11.60 -7.90
N VAL A 302 -25.91 -10.31 -7.53
CA VAL A 302 -25.09 -9.28 -8.18
C VAL A 302 -23.95 -8.98 -7.22
N TYR A 303 -22.77 -9.49 -7.57
CA TYR A 303 -21.58 -9.42 -6.75
C TYR A 303 -20.72 -8.23 -7.18
N TRP A 304 -20.36 -7.36 -6.23
CA TRP A 304 -19.49 -6.22 -6.48
C TRP A 304 -18.24 -6.25 -5.62
N CYS A 305 -17.09 -6.53 -6.26
CA CYS A 305 -15.78 -6.26 -5.71
C CYS A 305 -15.30 -4.89 -6.17
N THR A 306 -14.97 -3.99 -5.25
CA THR A 306 -14.55 -2.62 -5.58
C THR A 306 -13.06 -2.51 -5.91
N ALA A 307 -12.33 -3.63 -5.93
CA ALA A 307 -10.88 -3.64 -6.13
C ALA A 307 -10.50 -3.56 -7.62
N ASP A 308 -9.42 -2.85 -7.89
CA ASP A 308 -8.80 -2.80 -9.22
C ASP A 308 -8.08 -4.12 -9.55
N VAL A 309 -8.10 -4.52 -10.83
CA VAL A 309 -7.40 -5.73 -11.32
C VAL A 309 -5.89 -5.63 -11.24
N GLY A 310 -5.29 -4.46 -11.07
CA GLY A 310 -3.87 -4.28 -10.77
C GLY A 310 -3.44 -4.90 -9.44
N TRP A 311 -4.39 -5.37 -8.62
CA TRP A 311 -4.16 -6.05 -7.36
C TRP A 311 -4.69 -7.49 -7.40
N ILE A 312 -4.21 -8.33 -6.47
CA ILE A 312 -4.62 -9.73 -6.38
C ILE A 312 -6.12 -9.89 -6.09
N THR A 313 -6.73 -8.92 -5.40
CA THR A 313 -8.18 -8.90 -5.12
C THR A 313 -8.98 -8.84 -6.40
N GLY A 314 -8.61 -7.99 -7.36
CA GLY A 314 -9.29 -7.94 -8.65
C GLY A 314 -9.04 -9.19 -9.50
N HIS A 315 -7.84 -9.79 -9.44
CA HIS A 315 -7.60 -11.07 -10.10
C HIS A 315 -8.54 -12.17 -9.56
N SER A 316 -8.48 -12.38 -8.25
CA SER A 316 -9.07 -13.56 -7.61
C SER A 316 -10.57 -13.39 -7.40
N TYR A 317 -11.00 -12.19 -7.04
CA TYR A 317 -12.36 -11.90 -6.57
C TYR A 317 -13.07 -10.82 -7.35
N LEU A 318 -12.56 -10.35 -8.49
CA LEU A 318 -13.38 -9.69 -9.52
C LEU A 318 -13.49 -10.57 -10.77
N VAL A 319 -12.40 -11.22 -11.17
CA VAL A 319 -12.34 -12.01 -12.43
C VAL A 319 -12.50 -13.51 -12.18
N TYR A 320 -11.48 -14.19 -11.64
CA TYR A 320 -11.39 -15.66 -11.73
C TYR A 320 -12.39 -16.40 -10.85
N GLY A 321 -12.46 -16.08 -9.55
CA GLY A 321 -13.39 -16.70 -8.61
C GLY A 321 -14.85 -16.52 -9.02
N PRO A 322 -15.34 -15.27 -9.23
CA PRO A 322 -16.73 -15.03 -9.60
C PRO A 322 -17.13 -15.63 -10.94
N LEU A 323 -16.34 -15.40 -12.01
CA LEU A 323 -16.70 -15.90 -13.34
C LEU A 323 -16.62 -17.42 -13.41
N SER A 324 -15.67 -18.06 -12.72
CA SER A 324 -15.66 -19.52 -12.61
C SER A 324 -16.92 -20.06 -11.94
N ASN A 325 -17.49 -19.35 -10.98
CA ASN A 325 -18.72 -19.79 -10.31
C ASN A 325 -20.00 -19.42 -11.07
N GLY A 326 -19.90 -18.72 -12.22
CA GLY A 326 -21.07 -18.28 -12.97
C GLY A 326 -21.78 -17.07 -12.35
N ALA A 327 -21.09 -16.26 -11.54
CA ALA A 327 -21.64 -15.06 -10.90
C ALA A 327 -21.98 -13.94 -11.91
N THR A 328 -22.83 -13.00 -11.50
CA THR A 328 -22.93 -11.69 -12.17
C THR A 328 -21.98 -10.72 -11.46
N ILE A 329 -20.94 -10.23 -12.13
CA ILE A 329 -20.00 -9.25 -11.55
C ILE A 329 -20.42 -7.83 -11.92
N LEU A 330 -20.40 -6.92 -10.95
CA LEU A 330 -20.45 -5.48 -11.18
C LEU A 330 -19.03 -4.92 -11.15
N MET A 331 -18.72 -4.10 -12.15
CA MET A 331 -17.44 -3.43 -12.29
C MET A 331 -17.65 -1.93 -12.49
N TYR A 332 -16.96 -1.14 -11.67
CA TYR A 332 -17.05 0.32 -11.69
C TYR A 332 -15.69 0.94 -11.92
N GLU A 333 -15.55 1.75 -12.97
CA GLU A 333 -14.27 2.36 -13.37
C GLU A 333 -13.79 3.46 -12.40
N GLY A 334 -14.74 4.18 -11.80
CA GLY A 334 -14.49 5.51 -11.25
C GLY A 334 -14.11 5.58 -9.77
N ALA A 335 -14.03 6.81 -9.28
CA ALA A 335 -13.78 7.13 -7.88
C ALA A 335 -15.07 7.09 -7.03
N PRO A 336 -14.98 6.73 -5.74
CA PRO A 336 -16.16 6.67 -4.86
C PRO A 336 -16.83 8.04 -4.59
N ASP A 337 -16.17 9.14 -4.93
CA ASP A 337 -16.60 10.52 -4.68
C ASP A 337 -17.06 11.28 -5.92
N PHE A 338 -17.22 10.62 -7.08
CA PHE A 338 -17.56 11.28 -8.33
C PHE A 338 -18.81 10.71 -9.00
N PRO A 339 -19.78 11.54 -9.44
CA PRO A 339 -19.80 13.02 -9.33
C PRO A 339 -20.04 13.53 -7.90
N GLU A 340 -20.59 12.68 -7.04
CA GLU A 340 -20.94 13.00 -5.65
C GLU A 340 -20.52 11.84 -4.72
N LYS A 341 -20.41 12.12 -3.43
CA LYS A 341 -19.97 11.17 -2.38
C LYS A 341 -20.95 10.00 -2.13
N ASP A 342 -22.13 10.02 -2.72
CA ASP A 342 -23.11 8.92 -2.65
C ASP A 342 -22.98 7.90 -3.78
N ARG A 343 -21.95 8.03 -4.63
CA ARG A 343 -21.82 7.25 -5.87
C ARG A 343 -21.94 5.74 -5.68
N TYR A 344 -21.25 5.18 -4.70
CA TYR A 344 -21.29 3.73 -4.44
C TYR A 344 -22.68 3.25 -4.04
N TRP A 345 -23.36 4.03 -3.20
CA TRP A 345 -24.69 3.73 -2.71
C TRP A 345 -25.73 3.82 -3.82
N LYS A 346 -25.58 4.81 -4.71
CA LYS A 346 -26.37 4.90 -5.94
C LYS A 346 -26.18 3.68 -6.85
N ILE A 347 -24.96 3.18 -7.01
CA ILE A 347 -24.69 1.98 -7.80
C ILE A 347 -25.38 0.76 -7.15
N ILE A 348 -25.28 0.61 -5.82
CA ILE A 348 -25.98 -0.49 -5.12
C ILE A 348 -27.49 -0.42 -5.34
N GLU A 349 -28.08 0.77 -5.23
CA GLU A 349 -29.51 1.03 -5.49
C GLU A 349 -29.89 0.70 -6.95
N ASP A 350 -29.14 1.23 -7.93
CA ASP A 350 -29.44 1.11 -9.36
C ASP A 350 -29.36 -0.34 -9.87
N TYR A 351 -28.37 -1.13 -9.40
CA TYR A 351 -28.16 -2.51 -9.86
C TYR A 351 -28.60 -3.57 -8.86
N ARG A 352 -29.15 -3.15 -7.71
CA ARG A 352 -29.61 -4.05 -6.64
C ARG A 352 -28.49 -5.02 -6.22
N VAL A 353 -27.30 -4.48 -5.95
CA VAL A 353 -26.11 -5.26 -5.56
C VAL A 353 -26.42 -6.04 -4.28
N THR A 354 -26.16 -7.34 -4.29
CA THR A 354 -26.46 -8.22 -3.14
C THR A 354 -25.23 -8.49 -2.27
N ILE A 355 -24.03 -8.42 -2.84
CA ILE A 355 -22.77 -8.63 -2.13
C ILE A 355 -21.81 -7.48 -2.43
N LEU A 356 -21.35 -6.80 -1.39
CA LEU A 356 -20.33 -5.75 -1.49
C LEU A 356 -19.02 -6.22 -0.85
N TYR A 357 -17.94 -6.21 -1.62
CA TYR A 357 -16.60 -6.54 -1.14
C TYR A 357 -15.65 -5.37 -1.36
N THR A 358 -15.22 -4.73 -0.26
CA THR A 358 -14.43 -3.48 -0.31
C THR A 358 -13.34 -3.43 0.76
N ALA A 359 -12.49 -2.41 0.72
CA ALA A 359 -11.38 -2.26 1.66
C ALA A 359 -11.77 -1.40 2.88
N PRO A 360 -11.18 -1.65 4.07
CA PRO A 360 -11.35 -0.79 5.24
C PRO A 360 -11.07 0.70 4.97
N THR A 361 -10.14 1.04 4.09
CA THR A 361 -9.88 2.43 3.72
C THR A 361 -11.08 3.11 3.07
N ALA A 362 -11.80 2.40 2.20
CA ALA A 362 -13.03 2.94 1.61
C ALA A 362 -14.08 3.15 2.72
N ILE A 363 -14.25 2.17 3.60
CA ILE A 363 -15.18 2.24 4.75
C ILE A 363 -14.86 3.45 5.65
N ARG A 364 -13.60 3.67 6.03
CA ARG A 364 -13.18 4.84 6.82
C ARG A 364 -13.42 6.16 6.09
N THR A 365 -13.20 6.18 4.78
CA THR A 365 -13.51 7.35 3.94
C THR A 365 -15.01 7.68 3.98
N PHE A 366 -15.87 6.67 3.84
CA PHE A 366 -17.32 6.85 3.92
C PHE A 366 -17.78 7.30 5.32
N MET A 367 -17.20 6.70 6.36
CA MET A 367 -17.44 7.12 7.74
C MET A 367 -17.04 8.58 7.97
N LYS A 368 -15.92 9.04 7.39
CA LYS A 368 -15.48 10.44 7.43
C LYS A 368 -16.45 11.37 6.70
N TRP A 369 -17.01 10.96 5.57
CA TRP A 369 -17.99 11.77 4.83
C TRP A 369 -19.35 11.88 5.52
N GLY A 370 -19.67 10.91 6.38
CA GLY A 370 -20.90 10.90 7.17
C GLY A 370 -21.96 9.95 6.63
N GLU A 371 -22.86 9.56 7.52
CA GLU A 371 -23.92 8.57 7.28
C GLU A 371 -25.07 9.04 6.38
N SER A 372 -25.20 10.34 6.12
CA SER A 372 -26.28 10.88 5.29
C SER A 372 -26.25 10.38 3.85
N TYR A 373 -25.06 10.13 3.28
CA TYR A 373 -24.91 9.63 1.92
C TYR A 373 -25.45 8.19 1.76
N PRO A 374 -25.03 7.20 2.57
CA PRO A 374 -25.63 5.86 2.49
C PRO A 374 -27.10 5.84 2.94
N LEU A 375 -27.49 6.60 3.97
CA LEU A 375 -28.89 6.66 4.43
C LEU A 375 -29.84 7.31 3.41
N GLY A 376 -29.31 8.08 2.45
CA GLY A 376 -30.07 8.69 1.37
C GLY A 376 -30.40 7.77 0.19
N ARG A 377 -30.03 6.48 0.26
CA ARG A 377 -30.14 5.50 -0.84
C ARG A 377 -30.75 4.18 -0.35
N ASP A 378 -31.38 3.43 -1.25
CA ASP A 378 -31.88 2.09 -0.95
C ASP A 378 -30.77 1.03 -1.03
N LEU A 379 -30.30 0.59 0.14
CA LEU A 379 -29.29 -0.48 0.29
C LEU A 379 -29.90 -1.84 0.62
N SER A 380 -31.24 -1.99 0.59
CA SER A 380 -31.96 -3.20 1.03
C SER A 380 -31.70 -4.47 0.23
N SER A 381 -31.00 -4.37 -0.90
CA SER A 381 -30.61 -5.53 -1.70
C SER A 381 -29.40 -6.27 -1.14
N LEU A 382 -28.57 -5.59 -0.33
CA LEU A 382 -27.39 -6.20 0.28
C LEU A 382 -27.81 -7.31 1.25
N ARG A 383 -27.12 -8.45 1.15
CA ARG A 383 -27.29 -9.58 2.06
C ARG A 383 -25.99 -9.99 2.74
N LEU A 384 -24.84 -9.58 2.22
CA LEU A 384 -23.51 -9.91 2.74
C LEU A 384 -22.53 -8.79 2.41
N LEU A 385 -21.65 -8.50 3.37
CA LEU A 385 -20.59 -7.53 3.23
C LEU A 385 -19.23 -8.21 3.43
N GLY A 386 -18.20 -7.73 2.74
CA GLY A 386 -16.84 -8.23 2.88
C GLY A 386 -15.81 -7.13 3.06
N SER A 387 -14.77 -7.41 3.84
CA SER A 387 -13.62 -6.54 4.06
C SER A 387 -12.31 -7.23 3.70
N VAL A 388 -11.36 -6.47 3.14
CA VAL A 388 -10.07 -7.01 2.68
C VAL A 388 -8.93 -6.00 2.70
N GLY A 389 -7.72 -6.52 2.90
CA GLY A 389 -6.45 -5.88 2.54
C GLY A 389 -5.77 -5.17 3.70
N GLU A 390 -6.51 -4.84 4.75
CA GLU A 390 -6.01 -4.25 6.00
C GLU A 390 -6.85 -4.75 7.18
N PRO A 391 -6.33 -4.70 8.42
CA PRO A 391 -7.17 -4.87 9.60
C PRO A 391 -8.30 -3.83 9.61
N ILE A 392 -9.54 -4.28 9.76
CA ILE A 392 -10.68 -3.41 10.01
C ILE A 392 -10.78 -3.14 11.51
N ASN A 393 -10.72 -1.87 11.94
CA ASN A 393 -10.87 -1.58 13.36
C ASN A 393 -12.35 -1.79 13.82
N PRO A 394 -12.60 -2.05 15.11
CA PRO A 394 -13.95 -2.29 15.62
C PRO A 394 -14.95 -1.16 15.31
N GLU A 395 -14.52 0.10 15.32
CA GLU A 395 -15.40 1.26 15.02
C GLU A 395 -15.88 1.26 13.57
N ALA A 396 -14.96 1.10 12.61
CA ALA A 396 -15.29 1.01 11.19
C ALA A 396 -16.12 -0.23 10.89
N TRP A 397 -15.84 -1.36 11.56
CA TRP A 397 -16.65 -2.58 11.45
C TRP A 397 -18.10 -2.33 11.90
N MET A 398 -18.29 -1.70 13.07
CA MET A 398 -19.61 -1.36 13.59
C MET A 398 -20.35 -0.38 12.68
N TRP A 399 -19.65 0.64 12.16
CA TRP A 399 -20.22 1.58 11.20
C TRP A 399 -20.69 0.86 9.93
N TYR A 400 -19.86 -0.06 9.40
CA TYR A 400 -20.18 -0.83 8.21
C TYR A 400 -21.39 -1.76 8.43
N ASN A 401 -21.44 -2.44 9.58
CA ASN A 401 -22.57 -3.30 9.95
C ASN A 401 -23.87 -2.52 10.05
N LYS A 402 -23.84 -1.35 10.69
CA LYS A 402 -25.04 -0.54 10.96
C LYS A 402 -25.54 0.21 9.73
N PHE A 403 -24.69 1.03 9.13
CA PHE A 403 -25.12 2.00 8.11
C PHE A 403 -25.15 1.45 6.70
N ILE A 404 -24.39 0.39 6.43
CA ILE A 404 -24.38 -0.26 5.11
C ILE A 404 -25.12 -1.59 5.18
N GLY A 405 -24.81 -2.41 6.18
CA GLY A 405 -25.40 -3.74 6.34
C GLY A 405 -26.77 -3.78 7.01
N GLY A 406 -27.29 -2.63 7.47
CA GLY A 406 -28.57 -2.51 8.19
C GLY A 406 -28.72 -3.50 9.35
N GLU A 407 -27.61 -3.87 9.99
CA GLU A 407 -27.51 -4.87 11.07
C GLU A 407 -28.05 -6.27 10.71
N HIS A 408 -28.25 -6.57 9.42
CA HIS A 408 -28.73 -7.86 8.93
C HIS A 408 -27.76 -8.55 7.95
N CYS A 409 -26.73 -7.85 7.47
CA CYS A 409 -25.68 -8.45 6.66
C CYS A 409 -24.53 -8.98 7.55
N PRO A 410 -24.16 -10.28 7.48
CA PRO A 410 -22.88 -10.73 8.02
C PRO A 410 -21.72 -10.03 7.29
N ILE A 411 -20.64 -9.76 8.03
CA ILE A 411 -19.41 -9.16 7.50
C ILE A 411 -18.31 -10.21 7.50
N VAL A 412 -17.83 -10.58 6.32
CA VAL A 412 -16.67 -11.47 6.18
C VAL A 412 -15.39 -10.63 6.11
N ASP A 413 -14.63 -10.62 7.21
CA ASP A 413 -13.28 -10.06 7.20
C ASP A 413 -12.31 -11.13 6.65
N THR A 414 -11.57 -10.78 5.60
CA THR A 414 -10.78 -11.73 4.82
C THR A 414 -9.29 -11.39 4.88
N TRP A 415 -8.51 -12.21 5.59
CA TRP A 415 -7.07 -12.09 5.57
C TRP A 415 -6.45 -13.05 4.54
N TRP A 416 -5.57 -12.48 3.73
CA TRP A 416 -4.79 -13.15 2.68
C TRP A 416 -3.81 -12.16 2.02
N GLN A 417 -2.95 -12.65 1.12
CA GLN A 417 -1.89 -11.88 0.47
C GLN A 417 -1.83 -12.15 -1.04
N THR A 418 -1.01 -11.38 -1.76
CA THR A 418 -0.79 -11.64 -3.19
C THR A 418 -0.18 -13.03 -3.40
N GLU A 419 0.71 -13.42 -2.50
CA GLU A 419 1.41 -14.68 -2.46
C GLU A 419 0.51 -15.87 -2.10
N THR A 420 -0.58 -15.64 -1.37
CA THR A 420 -1.51 -16.71 -1.01
C THR A 420 -2.51 -17.01 -2.10
N GLY A 421 -2.80 -16.07 -3.00
CA GLY A 421 -3.69 -16.23 -4.16
C GLY A 421 -5.17 -16.38 -3.83
N MET A 422 -5.51 -17.03 -2.71
CA MET A 422 -6.87 -17.24 -2.19
C MET A 422 -6.99 -16.72 -0.75
N ILE A 423 -8.23 -16.63 -0.25
CA ILE A 423 -8.56 -16.21 1.12
C ILE A 423 -8.09 -17.32 2.07
N MET A 424 -7.42 -16.94 3.15
CA MET A 424 -6.72 -17.88 4.04
C MET A 424 -7.33 -17.94 5.43
N MET A 425 -7.77 -16.81 5.98
CA MET A 425 -8.53 -16.74 7.24
C MET A 425 -9.74 -15.84 7.05
N THR A 426 -10.91 -16.34 7.43
CA THR A 426 -12.18 -15.64 7.28
C THR A 426 -13.31 -16.42 7.97
N PRO A 427 -14.40 -15.76 8.41
CA PRO A 427 -15.58 -16.47 8.87
C PRO A 427 -16.28 -17.20 7.72
N VAL A 428 -16.89 -18.35 8.04
CA VAL A 428 -17.90 -18.96 7.19
C VAL A 428 -19.25 -18.31 7.53
N PRO A 429 -19.86 -17.51 6.64
CA PRO A 429 -20.86 -16.50 7.01
C PRO A 429 -22.18 -17.05 7.58
N GLY A 430 -22.48 -18.34 7.38
CA GLY A 430 -23.66 -19.00 7.96
C GLY A 430 -23.41 -19.75 9.27
N ILE A 431 -22.16 -19.78 9.75
CA ILE A 431 -21.73 -20.64 10.87
C ILE A 431 -20.97 -19.84 11.92
N THR A 432 -19.96 -19.08 11.49
CA THR A 432 -18.96 -18.50 12.39
C THR A 432 -19.50 -17.22 13.05
N PRO A 433 -19.62 -17.15 14.38
CA PRO A 433 -19.89 -15.89 15.08
C PRO A 433 -18.78 -14.88 14.81
N LEU A 434 -19.10 -13.60 14.66
CA LEU A 434 -18.14 -12.56 14.30
C LEU A 434 -17.72 -11.76 15.53
N LYS A 435 -16.45 -11.35 15.55
CA LYS A 435 -15.93 -10.33 16.47
C LYS A 435 -15.42 -9.14 15.66
N PRO A 436 -15.83 -7.89 15.96
CA PRO A 436 -15.39 -6.72 15.22
C PRO A 436 -13.86 -6.62 15.16
N GLY A 437 -13.28 -6.68 13.96
CA GLY A 437 -11.84 -6.59 13.71
C GLY A 437 -11.04 -7.89 13.79
N SER A 438 -11.70 -9.03 13.97
CA SER A 438 -11.07 -10.34 13.84
C SER A 438 -11.41 -10.98 12.49
N CYS A 439 -10.39 -11.55 11.83
CA CYS A 439 -10.56 -12.43 10.67
C CYS A 439 -11.06 -13.84 11.05
N THR A 440 -11.33 -14.08 12.33
CA THR A 440 -11.85 -15.32 12.93
C THR A 440 -10.90 -16.49 12.88
N ILE A 441 -11.08 -17.47 12.00
CA ILE A 441 -10.32 -18.73 11.98
C ILE A 441 -9.83 -19.05 10.57
N PRO A 442 -8.84 -19.95 10.42
CA PRO A 442 -8.38 -20.41 9.11
C PRO A 442 -9.51 -21.04 8.29
N PHE A 443 -9.47 -20.76 6.98
CA PHE A 443 -10.36 -21.38 6.02
C PHE A 443 -10.16 -22.91 6.02
N PRO A 444 -11.22 -23.74 5.83
CA PRO A 444 -11.07 -25.19 5.76
C PRO A 444 -10.01 -25.63 4.74
N GLY A 445 -9.14 -26.58 5.14
CA GLY A 445 -8.04 -27.04 4.29
C GLY A 445 -6.78 -26.15 4.31
N VAL A 446 -6.73 -25.14 5.18
CA VAL A 446 -5.58 -24.26 5.41
C VAL A 446 -5.09 -24.41 6.86
N HIS A 447 -3.77 -24.56 7.05
CA HIS A 447 -3.16 -24.73 8.38
C HIS A 447 -2.27 -23.54 8.73
N ILE A 448 -2.81 -22.64 9.54
CA ILE A 448 -2.15 -21.41 10.00
C ILE A 448 -1.92 -21.48 11.50
N GLU A 449 -0.76 -21.02 11.93
CA GLU A 449 -0.39 -20.94 13.34
C GLU A 449 0.23 -19.59 13.68
N ILE A 450 0.22 -19.28 14.97
CA ILE A 450 0.96 -18.17 15.55
C ILE A 450 2.13 -18.78 16.32
N VAL A 451 3.35 -18.35 15.98
CA VAL A 451 4.59 -18.90 16.53
C VAL A 451 5.47 -17.83 17.15
N ASP A 452 6.29 -18.22 18.11
CA ASP A 452 7.35 -17.38 18.65
C ASP A 452 8.52 -17.21 17.65
N HIS A 453 9.55 -16.46 18.04
CA HIS A 453 10.76 -16.26 17.23
C HIS A 453 11.55 -17.55 16.95
N ALA A 454 11.33 -18.61 17.72
CA ALA A 454 11.96 -19.91 17.53
C ALA A 454 11.10 -20.87 16.67
N GLY A 455 9.92 -20.43 16.20
CA GLY A 455 8.99 -21.24 15.41
C GLY A 455 8.08 -22.16 16.22
N ASN A 456 8.07 -22.04 17.55
CA ASN A 456 7.18 -22.83 18.41
C ASN A 456 5.79 -22.18 18.49
N PRO A 457 4.70 -22.96 18.46
CA PRO A 457 3.36 -22.42 18.67
C PRO A 457 3.24 -21.69 20.01
N VAL A 458 2.64 -20.50 20.03
CA VAL A 458 2.34 -19.77 21.27
C VAL A 458 1.01 -20.26 21.86
N PRO A 459 0.77 -20.19 23.19
CA PRO A 459 -0.53 -20.49 23.81
C PRO A 459 -1.64 -19.49 23.45
N LYS A 460 -2.93 -19.89 23.58
CA LYS A 460 -4.09 -18.99 23.44
C LYS A 460 -3.96 -17.76 24.34
N GLY A 461 -4.39 -16.60 23.82
CA GLY A 461 -4.22 -15.30 24.49
C GLY A 461 -2.89 -14.60 24.17
N GLU A 462 -1.91 -15.30 23.60
CA GLU A 462 -0.61 -14.74 23.23
C GLU A 462 -0.52 -14.37 21.73
N GLY A 463 0.51 -13.60 21.39
CA GLY A 463 0.79 -13.14 20.03
C GLY A 463 2.19 -13.53 19.56
N GLY A 464 2.38 -13.50 18.25
CA GLY A 464 3.62 -13.89 17.59
C GLY A 464 3.53 -13.75 16.07
N TYR A 465 4.40 -14.47 15.37
CA TYR A 465 4.44 -14.49 13.93
C TYR A 465 3.36 -15.39 13.34
N LEU A 466 2.65 -14.89 12.34
CA LEU A 466 1.69 -15.67 11.59
C LEU A 466 2.43 -16.49 10.52
N VAL A 467 2.31 -17.80 10.57
CA VAL A 467 2.96 -18.73 9.64
C VAL A 467 1.96 -19.72 9.06
N VAL A 468 2.28 -20.24 7.87
CA VAL A 468 1.53 -21.35 7.26
C VAL A 468 2.45 -22.56 7.21
N ARG A 469 2.10 -23.64 7.93
CA ARG A 469 2.96 -24.84 8.03
C ARG A 469 2.92 -25.72 6.79
N GLU A 470 1.87 -25.57 6.02
CA GLU A 470 1.45 -26.53 5.02
C GLU A 470 1.05 -25.81 3.74
N PRO A 471 1.47 -26.29 2.55
CA PRO A 471 1.08 -25.67 1.30
C PRO A 471 -0.43 -25.73 1.11
N TRP A 472 -0.94 -24.77 0.34
CA TRP A 472 -2.33 -24.65 -0.09
C TRP A 472 -2.38 -24.52 -1.63
N PRO A 473 -3.53 -24.79 -2.30
CA PRO A 473 -3.56 -24.88 -3.75
C PRO A 473 -3.14 -23.62 -4.50
N ALA A 474 -3.62 -22.45 -4.06
CA ALA A 474 -3.33 -21.17 -4.70
C ALA A 474 -2.02 -20.52 -4.24
N MET A 475 -1.14 -21.26 -3.56
CA MET A 475 0.16 -20.75 -3.13
C MET A 475 1.00 -20.33 -4.33
N LEU A 476 1.67 -19.17 -4.22
CA LEU A 476 2.67 -18.76 -5.20
C LEU A 476 3.67 -19.88 -5.48
N LYS A 477 4.06 -20.02 -6.75
CA LYS A 477 5.03 -21.05 -7.13
C LYS A 477 6.47 -20.62 -6.96
N THR A 478 6.73 -19.35 -7.26
CA THR A 478 8.05 -18.75 -7.16
C THR A 478 7.95 -17.22 -7.33
N VAL A 479 9.10 -16.54 -7.24
CA VAL A 479 9.32 -15.21 -7.79
C VAL A 479 9.90 -15.39 -9.20
N TYR A 480 9.28 -14.76 -10.20
CA TYR A 480 9.63 -14.96 -11.60
C TYR A 480 11.11 -14.72 -11.90
N GLY A 481 11.78 -15.76 -12.41
CA GLY A 481 13.21 -15.74 -12.72
C GLY A 481 14.14 -15.74 -11.50
N ASP A 482 13.63 -15.94 -10.28
CA ASP A 482 14.38 -15.79 -9.03
C ASP A 482 13.87 -16.72 -7.90
N ASP A 483 14.03 -18.03 -8.08
CA ASP A 483 13.68 -19.06 -7.07
C ASP A 483 14.40 -18.86 -5.73
N LYS A 484 15.60 -18.28 -5.76
CA LYS A 484 16.35 -17.98 -4.54
C LYS A 484 15.65 -16.90 -3.73
N ARG A 485 15.18 -15.83 -4.37
CA ARG A 485 14.42 -14.78 -3.66
C ARG A 485 13.11 -15.31 -3.09
N TYR A 486 12.48 -16.30 -3.72
CA TYR A 486 11.33 -17.00 -3.13
C TYR A 486 11.71 -17.72 -1.82
N GLN A 487 12.80 -18.50 -1.82
CA GLN A 487 13.31 -19.15 -0.59
C GLN A 487 13.67 -18.13 0.49
N ASP A 488 14.53 -17.17 0.14
CA ASP A 488 15.04 -16.16 1.06
C ASP A 488 13.92 -15.31 1.67
N THR A 489 12.86 -15.02 0.92
CA THR A 489 11.77 -14.14 1.41
C THR A 489 10.77 -14.88 2.29
N TYR A 490 10.42 -16.12 1.96
CA TYR A 490 9.24 -16.77 2.56
C TYR A 490 9.55 -18.01 3.40
N TRP A 491 10.78 -18.55 3.34
CA TRP A 491 11.13 -19.83 3.99
C TRP A 491 12.43 -19.77 4.81
N SER A 492 13.06 -18.59 4.93
CA SER A 492 14.34 -18.43 5.61
C SER A 492 14.25 -17.92 7.05
N GLU A 493 13.21 -17.13 7.37
CA GLU A 493 13.03 -16.51 8.69
C GLU A 493 12.76 -17.57 9.77
N ILE A 494 11.87 -18.52 9.47
CA ILE A 494 11.54 -19.66 10.32
C ILE A 494 11.62 -20.91 9.45
N ALA A 495 12.42 -21.87 9.89
CA ALA A 495 12.64 -23.10 9.14
C ALA A 495 11.33 -23.90 8.92
N ASP A 496 11.24 -24.55 7.77
CA ASP A 496 10.18 -25.49 7.39
C ASP A 496 8.74 -24.93 7.37
N VAL A 497 8.55 -23.60 7.40
CA VAL A 497 7.24 -22.96 7.29
C VAL A 497 7.25 -21.82 6.30
N TYR A 498 6.08 -21.49 5.74
CA TYR A 498 5.90 -20.26 5.00
C TYR A 498 5.69 -19.09 5.97
N PHE A 499 6.61 -18.15 5.97
CA PHE A 499 6.55 -16.92 6.75
C PHE A 499 5.73 -15.85 6.01
N THR A 500 4.62 -15.44 6.61
CA THR A 500 3.71 -14.46 5.99
C THR A 500 4.25 -13.02 6.09
N GLY A 501 5.14 -12.76 7.04
CA GLY A 501 5.59 -11.42 7.41
C GLY A 501 4.55 -10.58 8.16
N ASP A 502 3.47 -11.21 8.66
CA ASP A 502 2.46 -10.59 9.52
C ASP A 502 2.62 -11.06 10.98
N GLU A 503 2.33 -10.17 11.92
CA GLU A 503 2.11 -10.52 13.33
C GLU A 503 0.62 -10.69 13.59
N ALA A 504 0.30 -11.67 14.42
CA ALA A 504 -1.05 -11.93 14.85
C ALA A 504 -1.07 -12.38 16.32
N LYS A 505 -2.24 -12.29 16.91
CA LYS A 505 -2.56 -12.95 18.17
C LYS A 505 -3.82 -13.76 18.00
N TRP A 506 -3.99 -14.76 18.84
CA TRP A 506 -5.29 -15.40 19.02
C TRP A 506 -5.83 -15.09 20.41
N ASP A 507 -7.14 -14.89 20.51
CA ASP A 507 -7.78 -14.71 21.81
C ASP A 507 -8.11 -16.05 22.48
N GLU A 508 -8.66 -15.97 23.69
CA GLU A 508 -9.07 -17.15 24.48
C GLU A 508 -10.09 -18.04 23.76
N ASP A 509 -10.93 -17.45 22.90
CA ASP A 509 -11.92 -18.18 22.09
C ASP A 509 -11.28 -18.82 20.84
N GLY A 510 -10.01 -18.54 20.57
CA GLY A 510 -9.25 -19.05 19.43
C GLY A 510 -9.42 -18.25 18.14
N TYR A 511 -9.90 -17.00 18.23
CA TYR A 511 -10.04 -16.10 17.07
C TYR A 511 -8.72 -15.41 16.78
N PHE A 512 -8.33 -15.36 15.51
CA PHE A 512 -7.14 -14.70 15.00
C PHE A 512 -7.38 -13.21 14.79
N TRP A 513 -6.43 -12.42 15.26
CA TRP A 513 -6.36 -10.97 15.14
C TRP A 513 -5.04 -10.62 14.49
N VAL A 514 -5.09 -10.16 13.25
CA VAL A 514 -3.89 -9.72 12.54
C VAL A 514 -3.54 -8.31 13.01
N ILE A 515 -2.37 -8.17 13.63
CA ILE A 515 -1.92 -6.92 14.24
C ILE A 515 -1.34 -6.00 13.17
N GLY A 516 -0.56 -6.56 12.23
CA GLY A 516 0.08 -5.79 11.16
C GLY A 516 1.30 -6.50 10.59
N ARG A 517 2.05 -5.80 9.74
CA ARG A 517 3.34 -6.31 9.22
C ARG A 517 4.36 -6.34 10.34
N VAL A 518 5.22 -7.36 10.36
CA VAL A 518 6.38 -7.43 11.26
C VAL A 518 7.27 -6.19 11.10
N ASP A 519 7.45 -5.71 9.87
CA ASP A 519 8.23 -4.51 9.56
C ASP A 519 7.59 -3.20 10.09
N ASP A 520 6.28 -3.25 10.39
CA ASP A 520 5.49 -2.12 10.90
C ASP A 520 5.31 -2.20 12.44
N VAL A 521 5.92 -3.15 13.15
CA VAL A 521 5.86 -3.24 14.62
C VAL A 521 6.95 -2.38 15.26
N ILE A 522 6.57 -1.57 16.26
CA ILE A 522 7.46 -0.63 16.94
C ILE A 522 7.98 -1.27 18.23
N ASN A 523 9.29 -1.31 18.42
CA ASN A 523 9.92 -1.79 19.66
C ASN A 523 10.28 -0.60 20.57
N VAL A 524 9.45 -0.36 21.58
CA VAL A 524 9.64 0.72 22.57
C VAL A 524 10.13 0.11 23.88
N SER A 525 11.39 0.35 24.24
CA SER A 525 12.02 -0.14 25.46
C SER A 525 11.86 -1.67 25.66
N GLY A 526 12.03 -2.44 24.59
CA GLY A 526 11.86 -3.91 24.61
C GLY A 526 10.43 -4.40 24.41
N HIS A 527 9.42 -3.50 24.44
CA HIS A 527 8.02 -3.86 24.25
C HIS A 527 7.63 -3.71 22.78
N ARG A 528 7.08 -4.77 22.19
CA ARG A 528 6.56 -4.75 20.82
C ARG A 528 5.16 -4.15 20.82
N ILE A 529 4.99 -3.07 20.07
CA ILE A 529 3.75 -2.31 19.96
C ILE A 529 3.35 -2.31 18.49
N GLY A 530 2.20 -2.91 18.19
CA GLY A 530 1.63 -2.87 16.84
C GLY A 530 1.16 -1.46 16.50
N THR A 531 1.51 -0.95 15.32
CA THR A 531 1.04 0.39 14.90
C THR A 531 -0.48 0.48 14.86
N ALA A 532 -1.16 -0.58 14.41
CA ALA A 532 -2.61 -0.63 14.30
C ALA A 532 -3.32 -0.44 15.65
N GLU A 533 -2.69 -0.87 16.75
CA GLU A 533 -3.24 -0.72 18.09
C GLU A 533 -3.27 0.76 18.51
N VAL A 534 -2.12 1.44 18.37
CA VAL A 534 -2.00 2.87 18.64
C VAL A 534 -2.88 3.69 17.71
N GLU A 535 -2.91 3.33 16.43
CA GLU A 535 -3.78 3.95 15.42
C GLU A 535 -5.26 3.79 15.80
N GLY A 536 -5.68 2.59 16.23
CA GLY A 536 -7.04 2.31 16.68
C GLY A 536 -7.43 3.13 17.92
N ALA A 537 -6.53 3.23 18.91
CA ALA A 537 -6.76 4.06 20.09
C ALA A 537 -6.88 5.54 19.74
N LEU A 538 -6.07 6.04 18.80
CA LEU A 538 -6.20 7.42 18.32
C LEU A 538 -7.52 7.66 17.58
N VAL A 539 -7.92 6.73 16.70
CA VAL A 539 -9.17 6.84 15.91
C VAL A 539 -10.42 6.79 16.78
N ASP A 540 -10.40 6.04 17.89
CA ASP A 540 -11.49 6.01 18.90
C ASP A 540 -11.76 7.40 19.54
N HIS A 541 -10.82 8.34 19.45
CA HIS A 541 -11.04 9.71 19.91
C HIS A 541 -11.99 10.47 18.97
N LEU A 542 -12.99 11.16 19.53
CA LEU A 542 -14.05 11.84 18.77
C LEU A 542 -13.54 12.80 17.69
N SER A 543 -12.40 13.45 17.96
CA SER A 543 -11.76 14.41 17.05
C SER A 543 -11.01 13.79 15.86
N VAL A 544 -10.65 12.50 15.91
CA VAL A 544 -9.73 11.87 14.94
C VAL A 544 -10.50 11.14 13.85
N ALA A 545 -10.13 11.37 12.59
CA ALA A 545 -10.67 10.66 11.44
C ALA A 545 -9.79 9.45 11.09
N GLU A 546 -8.48 9.65 10.98
CA GLU A 546 -7.52 8.60 10.69
C GLU A 546 -6.21 8.83 11.44
N ALA A 547 -5.50 7.74 11.73
CA ALA A 547 -4.17 7.79 12.31
C ALA A 547 -3.24 6.81 11.58
N ALA A 548 -1.96 7.16 11.52
CA ALA A 548 -0.89 6.28 11.09
C ALA A 548 0.29 6.41 12.04
N CYS A 549 0.76 5.29 12.59
CA CYS A 549 1.91 5.28 13.48
C CYS A 549 3.12 4.67 12.78
N VAL A 550 4.30 5.19 13.10
CA VAL A 550 5.59 4.64 12.67
C VAL A 550 6.58 4.67 13.82
N GLY A 551 7.50 3.71 13.84
CA GLY A 551 8.62 3.72 14.76
C GLY A 551 9.69 4.70 14.30
N ARG A 552 10.06 5.65 15.16
CA ARG A 552 11.21 6.53 14.97
C ARG A 552 12.33 6.13 15.92
N THR A 553 13.57 6.12 15.46
CA THR A 553 14.74 5.88 16.31
C THR A 553 14.75 6.83 17.51
N HIS A 554 15.03 6.29 18.70
CA HIS A 554 15.08 7.03 19.95
C HIS A 554 16.24 6.54 20.80
N GLU A 555 17.12 7.45 21.25
CA GLU A 555 18.38 7.11 21.94
C GLU A 555 18.18 6.26 23.21
N VAL A 556 17.14 6.57 24.00
CA VAL A 556 16.84 5.86 25.26
C VAL A 556 15.93 4.64 25.08
N LYS A 557 14.86 4.76 24.27
CA LYS A 557 13.82 3.73 24.13
C LYS A 557 14.11 2.71 23.03
N GLY A 558 15.20 2.88 22.26
CA GLY A 558 15.43 2.16 21.00
C GLY A 558 14.55 2.74 19.88
N GLN A 559 13.23 2.59 19.98
CA GLN A 559 12.27 3.29 19.14
C GLN A 559 11.22 4.04 19.97
N ALA A 560 10.64 5.07 19.38
CA ALA A 560 9.53 5.83 19.91
C ALA A 560 8.38 5.84 18.91
N VAL A 561 7.15 5.92 19.41
CA VAL A 561 5.95 5.98 18.58
C VAL A 561 5.79 7.41 18.04
N PHE A 562 5.77 7.54 16.71
CA PHE A 562 5.46 8.78 16.01
C PHE A 562 4.14 8.61 15.28
N ALA A 563 3.13 9.41 15.62
CA ALA A 563 1.80 9.32 15.03
C ALA A 563 1.53 10.49 14.07
N PHE A 564 0.93 10.18 12.92
CA PHE A 564 0.34 11.14 12.00
C PHE A 564 -1.18 11.04 12.15
N VAL A 565 -1.86 12.14 12.40
CA VAL A 565 -3.29 12.16 12.73
C VAL A 565 -4.01 13.14 11.81
N SER A 566 -5.06 12.67 11.15
CA SER A 566 -6.02 13.53 10.46
C SER A 566 -7.30 13.66 11.29
N LEU A 567 -7.84 14.87 11.35
CA LEU A 567 -9.02 15.18 12.17
C LEU A 567 -10.30 15.06 11.35
N LYS A 568 -11.43 14.86 12.04
CA LYS A 568 -12.77 14.93 11.42
C LYS A 568 -13.05 16.37 10.94
N GLU A 569 -13.88 16.48 9.91
CA GLU A 569 -14.26 17.79 9.35
C GLU A 569 -14.97 18.64 10.42
N GLY A 570 -14.63 19.93 10.50
CA GLY A 570 -15.21 20.85 11.48
C GLY A 570 -14.57 20.81 12.88
N ILE A 571 -13.56 19.98 13.13
CA ILE A 571 -12.80 20.00 14.39
C ILE A 571 -11.77 21.15 14.35
N GLU A 572 -11.86 22.07 15.30
CA GLU A 572 -10.87 23.13 15.49
C GLU A 572 -9.61 22.63 16.22
N ILE A 573 -8.44 23.06 15.77
CA ILE A 573 -7.16 22.76 16.41
C ILE A 573 -6.92 23.80 17.51
N TYR A 574 -6.77 23.35 18.76
CA TYR A 574 -6.48 24.20 19.92
C TYR A 574 -5.22 23.75 20.69
N ASP A 575 -4.69 24.68 21.48
CA ASP A 575 -3.56 24.46 22.40
C ASP A 575 -3.96 23.48 23.50
N GLY A 576 -3.76 22.19 23.25
CA GLY A 576 -4.10 21.10 24.18
C GLY A 576 -4.46 19.79 23.49
N LEU A 577 -4.95 19.86 22.24
CA LEU A 577 -5.44 18.70 21.50
C LEU A 577 -4.41 17.56 21.41
N ILE A 578 -3.14 17.88 21.12
CA ILE A 578 -2.07 16.86 21.05
C ILE A 578 -1.85 16.18 22.41
N ALA A 579 -1.90 16.93 23.51
CA ALA A 579 -1.72 16.36 24.85
C ALA A 579 -2.90 15.47 25.23
N GLU A 580 -4.12 15.87 24.85
CA GLU A 580 -5.35 15.09 25.01
C GLU A 580 -5.29 13.78 24.23
N LEU A 581 -4.92 13.82 22.93
CA LEU A 581 -4.76 12.61 22.12
C LEU A 581 -3.70 11.65 22.70
N LYS A 582 -2.56 12.18 23.16
CA LYS A 582 -1.54 11.35 23.85
C LYS A 582 -2.10 10.73 25.13
N ALA A 583 -2.88 11.48 25.92
CA ALA A 583 -3.49 10.98 27.15
C ALA A 583 -4.55 9.91 26.87
N HIS A 584 -5.33 10.06 25.78
CA HIS A 584 -6.31 9.09 25.34
C HIS A 584 -5.67 7.74 24.99
N VAL A 585 -4.54 7.74 24.27
CA VAL A 585 -3.78 6.51 24.00
C VAL A 585 -3.27 5.86 25.30
N VAL A 586 -2.79 6.66 26.25
CA VAL A 586 -2.35 6.15 27.56
C VAL A 586 -3.50 5.50 28.33
N GLN A 587 -4.69 6.10 28.27
CA GLN A 587 -5.89 5.56 28.92
C GLN A 587 -6.36 4.25 28.28
N LYS A 588 -6.27 4.14 26.95
CA LYS A 588 -6.79 3.01 26.18
C LYS A 588 -5.85 1.81 26.12
N ILE A 589 -4.56 2.07 26.01
CA ILE A 589 -3.53 1.03 25.85
C ILE A 589 -2.62 0.99 27.07
N GLY A 590 -2.01 2.12 27.41
CA GLY A 590 -1.06 2.23 28.50
C GLY A 590 0.06 3.22 28.23
N ALA A 591 0.85 3.53 29.26
CA ALA A 591 1.90 4.54 29.19
C ALA A 591 3.01 4.24 28.17
N LEU A 592 3.26 2.96 27.89
CA LEU A 592 4.30 2.50 26.96
C LEU A 592 3.93 2.76 25.50
N ALA A 593 2.64 2.77 25.16
CA ALA A 593 2.14 3.06 23.81
C ALA A 593 1.91 4.56 23.53
N ARG A 594 2.20 5.42 24.52
CA ARG A 594 2.05 6.87 24.38
C ARG A 594 2.88 7.38 23.20
N PRO A 595 2.27 8.05 22.20
CA PRO A 595 3.03 8.69 21.14
C PRO A 595 3.96 9.75 21.73
N ASP A 596 5.25 9.66 21.40
CA ASP A 596 6.23 10.69 21.74
C ASP A 596 5.91 11.96 20.96
N ASP A 597 5.47 11.81 19.70
CA ASP A 597 5.06 12.89 18.81
C ASP A 597 3.74 12.56 18.11
N ILE A 598 2.90 13.58 17.96
CA ILE A 598 1.70 13.54 17.12
C ILE A 598 1.81 14.69 16.14
N PHE A 599 1.78 14.37 14.86
CA PHE A 599 1.77 15.32 13.77
C PHE A 599 0.37 15.39 13.16
N LEU A 600 -0.26 16.57 13.23
CA LEU A 600 -1.57 16.79 12.63
C LEU A 600 -1.41 17.04 11.12
N THR A 601 -2.13 16.28 10.30
CA THR A 601 -2.13 16.40 8.84
C THR A 601 -3.55 16.43 8.30
N ALA A 602 -3.76 17.12 7.18
CA ALA A 602 -5.06 17.11 6.50
C ALA A 602 -5.39 15.71 5.95
N GLU A 603 -4.38 15.01 5.43
CA GLU A 603 -4.52 13.67 4.85
C GLU A 603 -3.25 12.84 5.05
N LEU A 604 -3.41 11.51 5.09
CA LEU A 604 -2.33 10.54 5.15
C LEU A 604 -1.93 10.09 3.73
N PRO A 605 -0.63 9.84 3.47
CA PRO A 605 -0.17 9.42 2.15
C PRO A 605 -0.62 7.98 1.91
N LYS A 606 -1.60 7.80 1.01
CA LYS A 606 -2.18 6.50 0.67
C LYS A 606 -1.84 6.13 -0.76
N THR A 607 -1.66 4.84 -1.01
CA THR A 607 -1.66 4.29 -2.36
C THR A 607 -3.05 4.44 -2.99
N ARG A 608 -3.16 4.22 -4.30
CA ARG A 608 -4.47 4.23 -4.97
C ARG A 608 -5.41 3.10 -4.54
N SER A 609 -4.90 2.03 -3.92
CA SER A 609 -5.73 1.01 -3.24
C SER A 609 -6.16 1.43 -1.83
N GLY A 610 -5.79 2.63 -1.40
CA GLY A 610 -6.11 3.16 -0.08
C GLY A 610 -5.11 2.78 1.01
N LYS A 611 -4.06 2.01 0.70
CA LYS A 611 -3.09 1.58 1.70
C LYS A 611 -2.18 2.72 2.15
N ILE A 612 -2.09 2.97 3.45
CA ILE A 612 -1.17 3.98 4.01
C ILE A 612 0.28 3.59 3.71
N MET A 613 1.04 4.50 3.11
CA MET A 613 2.45 4.28 2.77
C MET A 613 3.36 4.56 3.97
N ARG A 614 3.32 3.67 4.98
CA ARG A 614 4.09 3.81 6.24
C ARG A 614 5.59 3.97 6.04
N ARG A 615 6.18 3.35 5.01
CA ARG A 615 7.59 3.58 4.64
C ARG A 615 7.92 5.06 4.45
N LEU A 616 7.06 5.80 3.73
CA LEU A 616 7.28 7.24 3.50
C LEU A 616 7.08 8.05 4.78
N LEU A 617 6.09 7.69 5.61
CA LEU A 617 5.88 8.30 6.92
C LEU A 617 7.06 8.06 7.86
N LYS A 618 7.68 6.87 7.79
CA LYS A 618 8.89 6.53 8.54
C LYS A 618 10.09 7.33 8.06
N ASP A 619 10.28 7.45 6.74
CA ASP A 619 11.31 8.31 6.17
C ASP A 619 11.13 9.77 6.62
N ILE A 620 9.91 10.27 6.61
CA ILE A 620 9.56 11.61 7.11
C ILE A 620 9.87 11.75 8.61
N ALA A 621 9.43 10.79 9.43
CA ALA A 621 9.66 10.80 10.89
C ALA A 621 11.15 10.75 11.24
N GLU A 622 11.95 10.02 10.46
CA GLU A 622 13.41 9.92 10.61
C GLU A 622 14.18 11.04 9.89
N GLY A 623 13.52 11.88 9.07
CA GLY A 623 14.19 12.92 8.27
C GLY A 623 15.05 12.39 7.12
N ARG A 624 14.75 11.19 6.60
CA ARG A 624 15.43 10.56 5.46
C ARG A 624 14.92 11.09 4.12
N THR A 625 15.72 10.88 3.06
CA THR A 625 15.27 11.09 1.69
C THR A 625 14.12 10.15 1.35
N ILE A 626 12.97 10.72 0.99
CA ILE A 626 11.78 9.96 0.61
C ILE A 626 12.06 9.21 -0.70
N GLY A 627 11.83 7.90 -0.70
CA GLY A 627 11.94 7.06 -1.90
C GLY A 627 10.75 7.22 -2.86
N ASP A 628 10.51 6.21 -3.71
CA ASP A 628 9.47 6.26 -4.75
C ASP A 628 8.05 6.56 -4.21
N THR A 629 7.40 7.57 -4.80
CA THR A 629 6.06 8.09 -4.47
C THR A 629 5.00 7.78 -5.55
N THR A 630 5.36 7.06 -6.61
CA THR A 630 4.54 6.87 -7.82
C THR A 630 3.24 6.11 -7.58
N THR A 631 3.15 5.34 -6.50
CA THR A 631 1.94 4.57 -6.15
C THR A 631 0.90 5.38 -5.37
N LEU A 632 1.21 6.62 -4.97
CA LEU A 632 0.31 7.47 -4.17
C LEU A 632 -0.95 7.86 -4.96
N ALA A 633 -2.05 7.99 -4.24
CA ALA A 633 -3.27 8.60 -4.74
C ALA A 633 -3.09 10.12 -4.96
N ASP A 634 -2.34 10.76 -4.07
CA ASP A 634 -1.97 12.17 -4.15
C ASP A 634 -0.51 12.37 -3.69
N ALA A 635 0.34 12.85 -4.59
CA ALA A 635 1.75 13.11 -4.31
C ALA A 635 1.97 14.44 -3.57
N GLU A 636 1.03 15.38 -3.62
CA GLU A 636 1.14 16.70 -2.97
C GLU A 636 1.13 16.57 -1.44
N VAL A 637 0.43 15.56 -0.91
CA VAL A 637 0.39 15.21 0.52
C VAL A 637 1.80 15.06 1.10
N ILE A 638 2.73 14.45 0.35
CA ILE A 638 4.12 14.25 0.81
C ILE A 638 4.88 15.57 0.92
N ASN A 639 4.70 16.47 -0.04
CA ASN A 639 5.36 17.78 -0.03
C ASN A 639 4.83 18.64 1.11
N PHE A 640 3.52 18.59 1.37
CA PHE A 640 2.90 19.22 2.52
C PHE A 640 3.44 18.69 3.85
N LEU A 641 3.51 17.36 4.01
CA LEU A 641 4.03 16.72 5.23
C LEU A 641 5.49 17.10 5.51
N LYS A 642 6.36 17.10 4.49
CA LYS A 642 7.76 17.53 4.60
C LYS A 642 7.89 18.96 5.11
N LYS A 643 7.25 19.90 4.41
CA LYS A 643 7.35 21.34 4.70
C LYS A 643 6.91 21.68 6.12
N ASN A 644 5.86 21.02 6.60
CA ASN A 644 5.30 21.30 7.91
C ASN A 644 6.03 20.58 9.07
N ILE A 645 6.68 19.43 8.82
CA ILE A 645 7.52 18.77 9.82
C ILE A 645 8.82 19.52 10.05
N ASP A 646 9.43 20.04 8.99
CA ASP A 646 10.61 20.90 9.13
C ASP A 646 10.25 22.17 9.91
N ALA A 647 9.08 22.78 9.62
CA ALA A 647 8.58 23.92 10.38
C ALA A 647 8.29 23.59 11.87
N GLN A 648 7.71 22.42 12.17
CA GLN A 648 7.45 21.98 13.54
C GLN A 648 8.74 21.67 14.30
N LYS A 649 9.74 21.04 13.67
CA LYS A 649 11.08 20.81 14.24
C LYS A 649 11.77 22.13 14.58
N VAL A 650 11.66 23.14 13.72
CA VAL A 650 12.16 24.49 13.97
C VAL A 650 11.43 25.13 15.16
N LEU A 651 10.12 24.95 15.27
CA LEU A 651 9.32 25.45 16.39
C LEU A 651 9.68 24.76 17.72
N ASP A 652 9.87 23.44 17.70
CA ASP A 652 10.24 22.64 18.87
C ASP A 652 11.67 22.91 19.33
N ALA A 653 12.60 23.12 18.40
CA ALA A 653 13.95 23.61 18.69
C ALA A 653 13.94 25.03 19.29
N ARG A 654 13.05 25.90 18.80
CA ARG A 654 12.80 27.24 19.36
C ARG A 654 12.17 27.18 20.77
N ASN A 655 11.29 26.23 21.03
CA ASN A 655 10.70 26.02 22.36
C ASN A 655 11.66 25.34 23.35
N ALA A 656 12.51 24.44 22.87
CA ALA A 656 13.59 23.82 23.66
C ALA A 656 14.68 24.83 24.04
N SER A 657 15.04 25.73 23.11
CA SER A 657 15.95 26.85 23.39
C SER A 657 15.34 27.88 24.35
N LEU A 658 14.03 28.09 24.33
CA LEU A 658 13.31 28.87 25.36
C LEU A 658 13.35 28.20 26.75
N LYS A 659 13.33 26.87 26.84
CA LYS A 659 13.55 26.12 28.11
C LYS A 659 15.00 26.16 28.59
N PHE A 660 15.97 26.29 27.68
CA PHE A 660 17.40 26.43 28.00
C PHE A 660 17.78 27.81 28.58
N ARG A 661 16.85 28.79 28.63
CA ARG A 661 17.04 30.13 29.22
C ARG A 661 17.35 30.16 30.73
N ARG A 662 17.61 29.02 31.38
CA ARG A 662 18.02 28.98 32.80
C ARG A 662 19.51 29.09 33.06
N ASN A 663 20.37 28.99 32.05
CA ASN A 663 21.81 29.28 32.20
C ASN A 663 22.19 30.49 31.35
N LYS A 664 22.22 31.68 31.98
CA LYS A 664 22.78 32.90 31.38
C LYS A 664 24.28 32.73 31.15
N VAL A 665 24.74 32.95 29.93
CA VAL A 665 26.08 33.51 29.70
C VAL A 665 25.89 35.02 29.54
N SER A 666 26.40 35.82 30.48
CA SER A 666 26.37 37.28 30.39
C SER A 666 27.71 37.80 29.92
N ILE A 667 27.72 38.54 28.81
CA ILE A 667 28.86 39.39 28.44
C ILE A 667 28.68 40.71 29.21
N PRO A 668 29.66 41.19 29.98
CA PRO A 668 29.53 42.43 30.74
C PRO A 668 29.48 43.66 29.82
N ASP A 669 28.74 44.69 30.23
CA ASP A 669 28.61 45.98 29.53
C ASP A 669 29.93 46.76 29.39
N THR A 670 31.02 46.26 29.97
CA THR A 670 32.36 46.88 29.98
C THR A 670 33.32 46.35 28.91
N ALA A 671 32.86 45.46 28.01
CA ALA A 671 33.68 44.96 26.91
C ALA A 671 33.81 46.00 25.78
N VAL A 672 35.03 46.29 25.33
CA VAL A 672 35.33 47.27 24.27
C VAL A 672 36.00 46.59 23.08
N PHE A 673 35.47 46.82 21.87
CA PHE A 673 36.01 46.33 20.60
C PHE A 673 36.75 47.45 19.88
N ASN A 674 38.00 47.21 19.47
CA ASN A 674 38.86 48.20 18.83
C ASN A 674 39.19 47.81 17.38
N ARG A 675 39.19 48.79 16.48
CA ARG A 675 39.60 48.69 15.06
C ARG A 675 41.08 49.03 14.96
N CYS A 676 41.89 48.19 14.32
CA CYS A 676 43.35 48.36 14.38
C CYS A 676 44.00 48.99 13.14
N SER A 677 43.50 48.74 11.93
CA SER A 677 44.02 49.38 10.70
C SER A 677 43.17 49.04 9.48
N ASP A 678 43.27 49.89 8.46
CA ASP A 678 42.85 49.61 7.09
C ASP A 678 44.11 49.36 6.27
N GLU A 679 44.23 48.17 5.68
CA GLU A 679 45.31 47.83 4.77
C GLU A 679 44.76 47.47 3.39
N SER A 680 45.56 47.76 2.36
CA SER A 680 45.22 47.47 0.97
C SER A 680 46.27 46.59 0.33
N TYR A 681 45.81 45.51 -0.32
CA TYR A 681 46.65 44.63 -1.11
C TYR A 681 45.89 44.26 -2.40
N GLU A 682 46.57 44.40 -3.54
CA GLU A 682 46.01 44.12 -4.89
C GLU A 682 44.61 44.71 -5.16
N GLY A 683 44.38 45.95 -4.72
CA GLY A 683 43.16 46.70 -5.07
C GLY A 683 41.94 46.45 -4.20
N TYR A 684 42.07 45.69 -3.10
CA TYR A 684 41.00 45.49 -2.11
C TYR A 684 41.41 46.00 -0.72
N SER A 685 40.45 46.59 0.00
CA SER A 685 40.62 47.10 1.38
C SER A 685 39.94 46.17 2.38
N TYR A 686 40.59 45.90 3.52
CA TYR A 686 40.01 45.10 4.62
C TYR A 686 40.26 45.73 6.00
N THR A 687 39.40 45.40 6.98
CA THR A 687 39.42 45.97 8.34
C THR A 687 39.42 44.88 9.41
N ILE A 688 40.32 44.99 10.41
CA ILE A 688 40.51 44.00 11.49
C ILE A 688 40.00 44.56 12.83
N TRP A 689 39.30 43.72 13.60
CA TRP A 689 38.76 44.04 14.93
C TRP A 689 39.23 43.05 16.01
N PHE A 690 39.51 43.55 17.21
CA PHE A 690 39.79 42.71 18.39
C PHE A 690 39.18 43.27 19.67
N ALA A 691 39.04 42.40 20.69
CA ALA A 691 38.58 42.77 22.02
C ALA A 691 39.76 42.79 23.01
N THR A 692 39.92 43.89 23.74
CA THR A 692 40.93 44.01 24.82
C THR A 692 40.32 43.73 26.20
N PRO A 693 41.11 43.23 27.19
CA PRO A 693 40.64 43.06 28.56
C PRO A 693 40.24 44.40 29.20
N ALA A 694 39.39 44.35 30.24
CA ALA A 694 38.93 45.54 30.96
C ALA A 694 40.11 46.37 31.52
N GLN A 695 39.95 47.71 31.53
CA GLN A 695 40.99 48.66 31.95
C GLN A 695 41.46 48.51 33.41
N ASP A 696 40.82 47.66 34.22
CA ASP A 696 41.16 47.44 35.64
C ASP A 696 42.25 46.37 35.87
N GLY A 697 42.76 45.73 34.80
CA GLY A 697 43.87 44.78 34.89
C GLY A 697 43.49 43.39 35.40
N SER A 698 42.21 43.05 35.50
CA SER A 698 41.77 41.69 35.82
C SER A 698 42.04 40.71 34.65
N ARG A 699 42.70 39.57 34.93
CA ARG A 699 42.85 38.47 33.96
C ARG A 699 41.55 37.68 33.85
N HIS A 700 40.98 37.61 32.65
CA HIS A 700 39.79 36.80 32.35
C HIS A 700 40.14 35.29 32.33
N PRO A 701 39.38 34.38 32.98
CA PRO A 701 39.77 32.97 33.04
C PRO A 701 39.55 32.14 31.77
N ASN A 702 39.03 32.70 30.67
CA ASN A 702 38.95 32.03 29.37
C ASN A 702 38.79 33.09 28.29
N THR A 703 39.84 33.33 27.50
CA THR A 703 39.77 34.11 26.26
C THR A 703 39.92 33.11 25.13
N HIS A 704 38.82 32.56 24.64
CA HIS A 704 38.85 31.76 23.42
C HIS A 704 38.65 32.70 22.23
N PHE A 705 39.68 32.78 21.38
CA PHE A 705 39.57 33.36 20.04
C PHE A 705 38.73 32.43 19.16
N TYR A 706 37.71 32.96 18.48
CA TYR A 706 36.93 32.19 17.50
C TYR A 706 37.46 32.45 16.07
N PHE A 707 38.51 31.70 15.73
CA PHE A 707 38.64 30.91 14.51
C PHE A 707 37.38 30.58 13.66
N PHE A 708 36.99 31.28 12.58
CA PHE A 708 36.02 30.68 11.63
C PHE A 708 36.76 30.24 10.37
N GLN A 709 36.63 28.96 10.01
CA GLN A 709 37.10 28.37 8.75
C GLN A 709 35.84 27.76 8.11
N TRP A 710 35.50 28.15 6.87
CA TRP A 710 34.27 27.67 6.21
C TRP A 710 34.59 27.04 4.85
N VAL A 711 34.29 25.75 4.70
CA VAL A 711 33.90 25.13 3.42
C VAL A 711 32.87 24.02 3.62
N GLU A 712 31.88 24.06 2.74
CA GLU A 712 30.91 23.04 2.37
C GLU A 712 31.36 21.58 2.59
N ARG A 713 30.73 20.91 3.55
CA ARG A 713 30.42 19.47 3.44
C ARG A 713 29.33 18.95 4.38
N LEU A 714 28.81 19.75 5.32
CA LEU A 714 27.95 19.25 6.41
C LEU A 714 26.50 19.78 6.48
N LYS A 715 26.01 20.57 5.52
CA LYS A 715 24.58 21.00 5.46
C LYS A 715 23.96 21.39 6.83
N LEU A 716 24.62 22.27 7.59
CA LEU A 716 24.12 22.81 8.87
C LEU A 716 24.02 24.33 8.80
N VAL A 717 22.95 24.84 8.19
CA VAL A 717 22.70 26.28 8.03
C VAL A 717 22.04 26.90 9.29
N GLU A 718 21.28 26.12 10.07
CA GLU A 718 20.47 26.67 11.17
C GLU A 718 21.26 27.02 12.44
N GLN A 719 22.29 26.26 12.79
CA GLN A 719 23.06 26.51 14.02
C GLN A 719 23.95 27.75 13.91
N VAL A 720 24.37 28.09 12.69
CA VAL A 720 25.21 29.25 12.39
C VAL A 720 24.36 30.52 12.36
N ALA A 721 23.18 30.47 11.73
CA ALA A 721 22.21 31.56 11.77
C ALA A 721 21.75 31.85 13.22
N LEU A 722 21.58 30.80 14.04
CA LEU A 722 21.22 30.93 15.45
C LEU A 722 22.34 31.53 16.30
N ALA A 723 23.60 31.18 16.02
CA ALA A 723 24.77 31.75 16.72
C ALA A 723 24.95 33.24 16.38
N ILE A 724 24.84 33.62 15.10
CA ILE A 724 24.93 35.01 14.64
C ILE A 724 23.77 35.83 15.21
N THR A 725 22.54 35.30 15.19
CA THR A 725 21.35 35.99 15.73
C THR A 725 21.44 36.20 17.24
N ASN A 726 21.96 35.22 18.00
CA ASN A 726 22.13 35.37 19.45
C ASN A 726 23.19 36.40 19.84
N ILE A 727 24.20 36.62 18.99
CA ILE A 727 25.20 37.68 19.18
C ILE A 727 24.61 39.05 18.80
N MET A 728 23.87 39.14 17.68
CA MET A 728 23.27 40.38 17.19
C MET A 728 22.13 40.91 18.07
N VAL A 729 21.36 40.04 18.72
CA VAL A 729 20.21 40.44 19.56
C VAL A 729 20.63 41.05 20.90
N ASN A 730 21.86 40.79 21.37
CA ASN A 730 22.26 41.12 22.74
C ASN A 730 23.32 42.24 22.84
N ASN A 731 23.79 42.83 21.74
CA ASN A 731 24.77 43.92 21.80
C ASN A 731 24.57 44.96 20.69
N LYS A 732 23.90 46.08 21.03
CA LYS A 732 23.56 47.16 20.10
C LYS A 732 24.80 47.88 19.53
N ALA A 733 25.88 47.95 20.30
CA ALA A 733 27.14 48.58 19.86
C ALA A 733 27.90 47.74 18.81
N ALA A 734 27.80 46.40 18.88
CA ALA A 734 28.38 45.51 17.87
C ALA A 734 27.64 45.60 16.52
N VAL A 735 26.31 45.79 16.56
CA VAL A 735 25.50 46.00 15.36
C VAL A 735 25.81 47.36 14.71
N GLU A 736 25.94 48.42 15.51
CA GLU A 736 26.28 49.76 14.99
C GLU A 736 27.71 49.83 14.43
N ALA A 737 28.68 49.06 14.97
CA ALA A 737 30.06 49.04 14.47
C ALA A 737 30.25 48.23 13.17
N ILE A 738 29.48 47.16 12.96
CA ILE A 738 29.58 46.29 11.79
C ILE A 738 28.80 46.86 10.59
N PHE A 739 27.71 47.58 10.82
CA PHE A 739 26.76 48.03 9.79
C PHE A 739 26.73 49.55 9.56
N ALA A 740 27.74 50.30 10.04
CA ALA A 740 27.79 51.75 9.90
C ALA A 740 27.86 52.26 8.44
N TYR A 741 28.24 51.41 7.46
CA TYR A 741 28.43 51.83 6.06
C TYR A 741 27.83 50.86 5.02
N GLY A 742 26.61 50.38 5.25
CA GLY A 742 25.80 49.69 4.24
C GLY A 742 25.72 48.15 4.35
N THR A 743 24.85 47.55 3.55
CA THR A 743 24.53 46.11 3.55
C THR A 743 25.57 45.34 2.71
N PRO A 744 26.27 44.31 3.24
CA PRO A 744 27.25 43.56 2.45
C PRO A 744 26.59 42.65 1.40
N ASP A 745 27.15 42.59 0.20
CA ASP A 745 26.81 41.60 -0.82
C ASP A 745 27.78 40.40 -0.75
N PHE A 746 27.23 39.19 -0.59
CA PHE A 746 27.98 37.94 -0.44
C PHE A 746 28.05 37.12 -1.74
N SER A 747 27.60 37.68 -2.86
CA SER A 747 27.45 36.99 -4.14
C SER A 747 28.76 36.54 -4.83
N HIS A 748 29.93 37.00 -4.37
CA HIS A 748 31.22 36.81 -5.05
C HIS A 748 32.34 36.17 -4.21
N ALA A 749 32.02 35.41 -3.16
CA ALA A 749 33.04 34.65 -2.43
C ALA A 749 33.65 33.53 -3.31
N VAL A 750 34.97 33.61 -3.59
CA VAL A 750 35.73 32.59 -4.32
C VAL A 750 36.80 32.00 -3.41
N ILE A 751 36.94 30.68 -3.39
CA ILE A 751 38.01 29.96 -2.69
C ILE A 751 38.98 29.43 -3.75
N ASN A 752 40.26 29.81 -3.66
CA ASN A 752 41.29 29.41 -4.60
C ASN A 752 41.92 28.08 -4.13
N GLU A 753 41.79 27.01 -4.94
CA GLU A 753 42.39 25.70 -4.65
C GLU A 753 43.86 25.67 -5.10
N GLY A 754 44.77 25.97 -4.18
CA GLY A 754 46.21 25.85 -4.38
C GLY A 754 46.87 25.18 -3.18
N SER A 755 47.58 24.08 -3.43
CA SER A 755 48.34 23.28 -2.47
C SER A 755 49.37 24.10 -1.69
N ILE A 756 49.15 24.29 -0.39
CA ILE A 756 50.18 24.76 0.54
C ILE A 756 50.82 23.55 1.21
N THR A 757 52.03 23.24 0.77
CA THR A 757 53.00 22.42 1.49
C THR A 757 53.86 23.36 2.36
N ASP A 758 54.10 22.91 3.60
CA ASP A 758 55.03 23.42 4.62
C ASP A 758 54.62 24.63 5.50
N ASP A 759 54.45 24.28 6.79
CA ASP A 759 54.91 24.95 8.02
C ASP A 759 54.65 26.46 8.20
N LEU A 760 53.44 26.80 8.69
CA LEU A 760 53.22 27.98 9.53
C LEU A 760 52.22 27.66 10.64
N SER A 761 52.74 27.63 11.87
CA SER A 761 52.00 27.92 13.08
C SER A 761 51.39 29.33 13.04
N GLU A 762 50.19 29.46 13.62
CA GLU A 762 49.47 30.72 13.93
C GLU A 762 48.71 31.39 12.75
N GLU A 763 47.38 31.49 12.94
CA GLU A 763 46.40 32.35 12.26
C GLU A 763 46.03 32.06 10.79
N GLY A 764 44.94 31.30 10.58
CA GLY A 764 44.28 31.18 9.28
C GLY A 764 43.18 32.24 9.08
N GLN A 765 43.52 33.42 8.54
CA GLN A 765 42.62 34.57 8.31
C GLN A 765 41.49 34.32 7.28
N ILE A 766 40.28 34.86 7.55
CA ILE A 766 39.22 35.05 6.54
C ILE A 766 39.05 36.55 6.31
N CYS A 767 39.15 37.00 5.06
CA CYS A 767 38.87 38.37 4.63
C CYS A 767 37.44 38.48 4.07
N PHE A 768 36.76 39.60 4.36
CA PHE A 768 35.48 39.96 3.75
C PHE A 768 35.68 41.15 2.81
N PHE A 769 35.08 41.08 1.62
CA PHE A 769 35.13 42.15 0.62
C PHE A 769 33.82 42.95 0.68
N GLY A 770 33.92 44.28 0.73
CA GLY A 770 32.81 45.18 0.45
C GLY A 770 33.08 45.90 -0.86
N SER A 771 32.11 45.95 -1.77
CA SER A 771 32.18 46.81 -2.94
C SER A 771 31.80 48.24 -2.55
N GLU A 772 32.73 49.19 -2.69
CA GLU A 772 32.36 50.56 -3.00
C GLU A 772 32.66 50.79 -4.49
N ASP A 773 31.60 51.18 -5.21
CA ASP A 773 31.39 51.30 -6.66
C ASP A 773 31.26 50.03 -7.52
#